data_AF-A0A336MHF1-F1
#
_entry.id   AF-A0A336MHF1-F1
#
_cell.length_a   1.000
_cell.length_b   1.000
_cell.length_c   1.000
_cell.angle_alpha   90.00
_cell.angle_beta   90.00
_cell.angle_gamma   90.00
#
_symmetry.space_group_name_H-M   'P 1'
#
loop_
_entity.id
_entity.type
_entity.pdbx_description
1 polymer ?
#
loop_
_entity_poly.entity_id
_entity_poly.type
_entity_poly.pdbx_seq_one_letter_code
_entity_poly.pdbx_strand_id
1 'polypeptide(L)'
;MKLCKIFNYRLVLAVCNLLFMTCGVGLLAAGFYVLADGPRILLSRLIISSLDNSPLTLLPQPFFFYVALGIIGAGLVASIASALGVWASCINRYCILSIYFLIVIILLFFEFAICLIITMWPQCLGLTLNVTAMVKTLQGYYGIPGEEQFTAAMDLAQVKFECCGINTSINYDTSLWKLQGLGKKELTVPLTCCHLQNKDDKWAYLDPKPINTTLCQALLLQDHGKHRFTDSCVDKIEQWYREQYVYFLGAGVLIALVEFAVLLSIILSCTRIHKNKPKKKTLEEIEVHHEPTITNIYHDGFPTTLPEIREVYVQPPPTNKRKQAHSFKPNMQHNNSYSLNRRSEKCAAMKYILVTGGVISGVGKGVIASSFGTLLDCVGIPVTSIKIDPYINIDAGTFSPYEHGEVYVLDDGGEVDLDLGNYERFLDVTLHRDNNITTGKIYKQVIEKEREGSYLGKTVQVVPHITDAVQEWIERVAKQPVKGNVMPQVCIVELGGTIGDIEGMPFVEAFRQFQFRVKRENFCVAHVSLVPSPRATGEPKTKPTQASVRELRGLGLSPDLIMCRSEKIIGQDVKEKISNFCHVAPEQVICIQDLPSIYHVPLLMEQNGVIDFLNERLQLNIKVPRPNRSLCKWRDLARRAEYLNKEVKIALVGKYTKLEDAYASVIKALQHASITVGYRLNLIFIEACHLERNTKTENPQLYYEAWQQLSASDGIIVPGGFGQRGIEGKIRACQWSREKKKPFLGICLGLQAAVIEFSRNVLKLDNANSTEVNPKTEHPVIIDMPEHHPGQMGGTMRLGKRTTMFRYDSVIRKLYGNVDSVDERHRHRYEVNPDFVPALEKEGLMFVGHDAELHRMEVIELKNHPYYVGTQYHPEYLSRPLKPSPPFLGLILASVGRLQSFLNQGCKLTPRHSSDDSDIASDDDDNSQNMIVKIEKLKLNGTATLHEINGTVDRSASRAKSGTSSDTSSDLAN
;
A
#
# COMPACT_ATOMS: atom_id res chain seq x y z
N MET A 1 -33.76 2.18 46.26
CA MET A 1 -32.42 1.55 46.32
C MET A 1 -32.35 0.34 47.30
N LYS A 2 -33.31 -0.61 47.27
CA LYS A 2 -33.28 -1.84 48.11
C LYS A 2 -33.58 -3.16 47.35
N LEU A 3 -33.81 -3.12 46.03
CA LEU A 3 -34.14 -4.30 45.22
C LEU A 3 -32.94 -5.06 44.63
N CYS A 4 -31.72 -4.50 44.60
CA CYS A 4 -30.52 -5.20 44.11
C CYS A 4 -29.78 -6.04 45.17
N LYS A 5 -30.32 -6.19 46.39
CA LYS A 5 -29.75 -7.05 47.44
C LYS A 5 -30.48 -8.40 47.50
N ILE A 6 -30.20 -9.26 46.51
CA ILE A 6 -29.95 -10.72 46.58
C ILE A 6 -29.64 -11.16 45.13
N PHE A 7 -28.47 -10.77 44.62
CA PHE A 7 -27.87 -11.52 43.50
C PHE A 7 -27.29 -12.80 44.10
N ASN A 8 -28.12 -13.85 44.10
CA ASN A 8 -27.79 -15.14 44.69
C ASN A 8 -26.75 -15.82 43.79
N TYR A 9 -25.48 -15.73 44.15
CA TYR A 9 -24.35 -16.16 43.33
C TYR A 9 -24.42 -17.67 42.96
N ARG A 10 -25.07 -18.48 43.81
CA ARG A 10 -25.41 -19.89 43.53
C ARG A 10 -26.37 -20.04 42.34
N LEU A 11 -27.34 -19.14 42.20
CA LEU A 11 -28.26 -19.11 41.06
C LEU A 11 -27.50 -18.76 39.77
N VAL A 12 -26.58 -17.79 39.81
CA VAL A 12 -25.74 -17.44 38.66
C VAL A 12 -24.86 -18.63 38.26
N LEU A 13 -24.17 -19.25 39.22
CA LEU A 13 -23.36 -20.46 38.97
C LEU A 13 -24.21 -21.62 38.43
N ALA A 14 -25.42 -21.84 38.95
CA ALA A 14 -26.33 -22.87 38.45
C ALA A 14 -26.82 -22.58 37.02
N VAL A 15 -27.15 -21.32 36.70
CA VAL A 15 -27.57 -20.91 35.35
C VAL A 15 -26.45 -21.02 34.33
N CYS A 16 -25.22 -20.59 34.66
CA CYS A 16 -24.07 -20.77 33.77
C CYS A 16 -23.78 -22.26 33.50
N ASN A 17 -23.87 -23.12 34.51
CA ASN A 17 -23.71 -24.56 34.34
C ASN A 17 -24.87 -25.20 33.55
N LEU A 18 -26.11 -24.71 33.69
CA LEU A 18 -27.23 -25.16 32.88
C LEU A 18 -27.03 -24.79 31.40
N LEU A 19 -26.53 -23.59 31.11
CA LEU A 19 -26.16 -23.17 29.75
C LEU A 19 -25.04 -24.06 29.18
N PHE A 20 -24.01 -24.36 29.97
CA PHE A 20 -22.94 -25.29 29.59
C PHE A 20 -23.49 -26.70 29.28
N MET A 21 -24.44 -27.18 30.08
CA MET A 21 -25.15 -28.44 29.84
C MET A 21 -25.95 -28.42 28.53
N THR A 22 -26.64 -27.32 28.21
CA THR A 22 -27.34 -27.19 26.92
C THR A 22 -26.37 -27.19 25.73
N CYS A 23 -25.16 -26.64 25.89
CA CYS A 23 -24.12 -26.72 24.86
C CYS A 23 -23.62 -28.17 24.67
N GLY A 24 -23.38 -28.89 25.77
CA GLY A 24 -22.99 -30.31 25.73
C GLY A 24 -24.03 -31.21 25.05
N VAL A 25 -25.32 -31.02 25.37
CA VAL A 25 -26.42 -31.74 24.70
C VAL A 25 -26.58 -31.32 23.24
N GLY A 26 -26.35 -30.04 22.92
CA GLY A 26 -26.31 -29.53 21.55
C GLY A 26 -25.21 -30.19 20.71
N LEU A 27 -24.00 -30.35 21.26
CA LEU A 27 -22.92 -31.11 20.62
C LEU A 27 -23.31 -32.57 20.39
N LEU A 28 -23.90 -33.25 21.37
CA LEU A 28 -24.36 -34.63 21.20
C LEU A 28 -25.35 -34.76 20.04
N ALA A 29 -26.37 -33.90 20.00
CA ALA A 29 -27.35 -33.88 18.93
C ALA A 29 -26.71 -33.59 17.56
N ALA A 30 -25.77 -32.64 17.48
CA ALA A 30 -25.03 -32.32 16.26
C ALA A 30 -24.15 -33.49 15.79
N GLY A 31 -23.47 -34.18 16.71
CA GLY A 31 -22.65 -35.34 16.41
C GLY A 31 -23.47 -36.52 15.86
N PHE A 32 -24.60 -36.85 16.50
CA PHE A 32 -25.53 -37.86 15.98
C PHE A 32 -26.17 -37.44 14.65
N TYR A 33 -26.46 -36.16 14.44
CA TYR A 33 -26.97 -35.64 13.17
C TYR A 33 -25.95 -35.82 12.03
N VAL A 34 -24.68 -35.49 12.26
CA VAL A 34 -23.61 -35.73 11.26
C VAL A 34 -23.41 -37.23 11.02
N LEU A 35 -23.50 -38.07 12.05
CA LEU A 35 -23.41 -39.54 11.93
C LEU A 35 -24.55 -40.12 11.08
N ALA A 36 -25.75 -39.54 11.14
CA ALA A 36 -26.92 -39.94 10.35
C ALA A 36 -26.93 -39.35 8.93
N ASP A 37 -26.17 -38.27 8.67
CA ASP A 37 -26.06 -37.61 7.35
C ASP A 37 -25.04 -38.33 6.45
N GLY A 38 -25.35 -39.57 6.08
CA GLY A 38 -24.52 -40.44 5.22
C GLY A 38 -23.93 -39.74 3.97
N PRO A 39 -24.70 -38.94 3.21
CA PRO A 39 -24.16 -38.16 2.08
C PRO A 39 -23.04 -37.18 2.49
N ARG A 40 -23.16 -36.52 3.65
CA ARG A 40 -22.11 -35.61 4.16
C ARG A 40 -20.83 -36.35 4.54
N ILE A 41 -20.96 -37.54 5.12
CA ILE A 41 -19.83 -38.44 5.42
C ILE A 41 -19.16 -38.88 4.12
N LEU A 42 -19.95 -39.33 3.13
CA LEU A 42 -19.44 -39.80 1.83
C LEU A 42 -18.66 -38.70 1.09
N LEU A 43 -19.21 -37.48 1.03
CA LEU A 43 -18.57 -36.34 0.36
C LEU A 43 -17.19 -36.00 0.98
N SER A 44 -16.98 -36.23 2.28
CA SER A 44 -15.69 -35.99 2.93
C SER A 44 -14.55 -36.91 2.45
N ARG A 45 -14.87 -38.02 1.75
CA ARG A 45 -13.86 -38.92 1.17
C ARG A 45 -13.05 -38.26 0.04
N LEU A 46 -13.65 -37.35 -0.73
CA LEU A 46 -12.97 -36.66 -1.84
C LEU A 46 -11.81 -35.76 -1.40
N ILE A 47 -11.74 -35.43 -0.11
CA ILE A 47 -10.72 -34.52 0.45
C ILE A 47 -9.46 -35.29 0.84
N ILE A 48 -9.61 -36.51 1.39
CA ILE A 48 -8.50 -37.29 1.97
C ILE A 48 -7.63 -37.93 0.90
N SER A 49 -8.21 -38.44 -0.20
CA SER A 49 -7.45 -39.09 -1.28
C SER A 49 -6.62 -38.12 -2.13
N SER A 50 -6.68 -36.81 -1.87
CA SER A 50 -5.77 -35.82 -2.44
C SER A 50 -4.41 -35.73 -1.70
N LEU A 51 -4.28 -36.40 -0.54
CA LEU A 51 -3.11 -36.38 0.34
C LEU A 51 -2.20 -37.61 0.15
N ASP A 52 -1.60 -37.72 -1.03
CA ASP A 52 -0.49 -38.65 -1.27
C ASP A 52 0.60 -38.46 -0.18
N ASN A 53 1.02 -39.58 0.44
CA ASN A 53 2.00 -39.69 1.53
C ASN A 53 1.56 -39.24 2.94
N SER A 54 0.29 -38.96 3.23
CA SER A 54 -0.16 -38.74 4.62
C SER A 54 -0.52 -40.05 5.36
N PRO A 55 -0.23 -40.19 6.67
CA PRO A 55 -0.60 -41.39 7.44
C PRO A 55 -2.12 -41.54 7.67
N LEU A 56 -2.94 -40.56 7.29
CA LEU A 56 -4.41 -40.64 7.37
C LEU A 56 -5.02 -41.51 6.25
N THR A 57 -4.27 -41.85 5.20
CA THR A 57 -4.75 -42.74 4.11
C THR A 57 -5.02 -44.18 4.59
N LEU A 58 -4.58 -44.55 5.80
CA LEU A 58 -4.82 -45.83 6.45
C LEU A 58 -6.16 -45.91 7.21
N LEU A 59 -6.95 -44.83 7.30
CA LEU A 59 -8.21 -44.83 8.02
C LEU A 59 -9.35 -45.46 7.17
N PRO A 60 -10.02 -46.53 7.65
CA PRO A 60 -11.04 -47.26 6.87
C PRO A 60 -12.38 -46.51 6.73
N GLN A 61 -12.57 -45.37 7.40
CA GLN A 61 -13.81 -44.58 7.35
C GLN A 61 -13.52 -43.12 6.94
N PRO A 62 -14.48 -42.41 6.32
CA PRO A 62 -14.27 -41.01 5.92
C PRO A 62 -14.05 -40.07 7.13
N PHE A 63 -13.32 -38.98 6.92
CA PHE A 63 -12.86 -38.08 7.99
C PHE A 63 -14.02 -37.57 8.88
N PHE A 64 -15.15 -37.19 8.27
CA PHE A 64 -16.29 -36.68 9.03
C PHE A 64 -16.99 -37.73 9.92
N PHE A 65 -16.75 -39.03 9.71
CA PHE A 65 -17.17 -40.08 10.66
C PHE A 65 -16.41 -39.95 11.99
N TYR A 66 -15.09 -39.79 11.93
CA TYR A 66 -14.25 -39.59 13.12
C TYR A 66 -14.51 -38.23 13.79
N VAL A 67 -14.75 -37.18 13.00
CA VAL A 67 -15.17 -35.87 13.54
C VAL A 67 -16.50 -35.99 14.28
N ALA A 68 -17.49 -36.71 13.74
CA ALA A 68 -18.76 -36.95 14.42
C ALA A 68 -18.58 -37.69 15.77
N LEU A 69 -17.75 -38.74 15.81
CA LEU A 69 -17.42 -39.44 17.06
C LEU A 69 -16.70 -38.53 18.07
N GLY A 70 -15.78 -37.67 17.61
CA GLY A 70 -15.12 -36.67 18.44
C GLY A 70 -16.09 -35.65 19.05
N ILE A 71 -17.04 -35.16 18.26
CA ILE A 71 -18.11 -34.25 18.71
C ILE A 71 -19.02 -34.93 19.75
N ILE A 72 -19.40 -36.20 19.54
CA ILE A 72 -20.17 -36.98 20.51
C ILE A 72 -19.38 -37.12 21.82
N GLY A 73 -18.08 -37.46 21.74
CA GLY A 73 -17.19 -37.55 22.90
C GLY A 73 -17.10 -36.23 23.68
N ALA A 74 -16.86 -35.11 23.00
CA ALA A 74 -16.81 -33.78 23.61
C ALA A 74 -18.15 -33.40 24.26
N GLY A 75 -19.28 -33.67 23.58
CA GLY A 75 -20.62 -33.44 24.11
C GLY A 75 -20.93 -34.26 25.37
N LEU A 76 -20.49 -35.52 25.44
CA LEU A 76 -20.59 -36.34 26.65
C LEU A 76 -19.79 -35.73 27.81
N VAL A 77 -18.53 -35.37 27.56
CA VAL A 77 -17.63 -34.80 28.58
C VAL A 77 -18.18 -33.47 29.12
N ALA A 78 -18.61 -32.57 28.24
CA ALA A 78 -19.22 -31.29 28.64
C ALA A 78 -20.54 -31.49 29.42
N SER A 79 -21.36 -32.47 29.04
CA SER A 79 -22.61 -32.79 29.75
C SER A 79 -22.35 -33.37 31.15
N ILE A 80 -21.32 -34.21 31.31
CA ILE A 80 -20.92 -34.75 32.62
C ILE A 80 -20.29 -33.65 33.50
N ALA A 81 -19.42 -32.82 32.92
CA ALA A 81 -18.78 -31.72 33.64
C ALA A 81 -19.78 -30.65 34.11
N SER A 82 -20.74 -30.27 33.27
CA SER A 82 -21.81 -29.33 33.64
C SER A 82 -22.74 -29.89 34.73
N ALA A 83 -23.10 -31.18 34.68
CA ALA A 83 -23.86 -31.84 35.75
C ALA A 83 -23.12 -31.81 37.10
N LEU A 84 -21.80 -32.08 37.11
CA LEU A 84 -20.95 -31.90 38.29
C LEU A 84 -20.89 -30.44 38.77
N GLY A 85 -20.92 -29.47 37.86
CA GLY A 85 -20.97 -28.04 38.17
C GLY A 85 -22.28 -27.60 38.83
N VAL A 86 -23.43 -28.10 38.35
CA VAL A 86 -24.74 -27.88 39.00
C VAL A 86 -24.73 -28.47 40.41
N TRP A 87 -24.23 -29.70 40.58
CA TRP A 87 -24.11 -30.35 41.88
C TRP A 87 -23.17 -29.61 42.85
N ALA A 88 -22.04 -29.12 42.35
CA ALA A 88 -21.10 -28.28 43.11
C ALA A 88 -21.73 -26.95 43.56
N SER A 89 -22.60 -26.34 42.74
CA SER A 89 -23.34 -25.13 43.09
C SER A 89 -24.31 -25.36 44.27
N CYS A 90 -24.98 -26.52 44.30
CA CYS A 90 -25.88 -26.90 45.39
C CYS A 90 -25.12 -27.14 46.71
N ILE A 91 -24.00 -27.86 46.67
CA ILE A 91 -23.21 -28.18 47.88
C ILE A 91 -22.41 -26.97 48.39
N ASN A 92 -21.95 -26.09 47.50
CA ASN A 92 -21.29 -24.81 47.82
C ASN A 92 -20.13 -24.95 48.85
N ARG A 93 -19.34 -26.03 48.74
CA ARG A 93 -18.11 -26.23 49.55
C ARG A 93 -16.89 -25.82 48.74
N TYR A 94 -15.98 -25.06 49.38
CA TYR A 94 -14.80 -24.49 48.73
C TYR A 94 -13.93 -25.55 48.02
N CYS A 95 -13.69 -26.71 48.66
CA CYS A 95 -12.87 -27.77 48.07
C CYS A 95 -13.49 -28.35 46.79
N ILE A 96 -14.81 -28.56 46.76
CA ILE A 96 -15.52 -29.10 45.59
C ILE A 96 -15.52 -28.07 44.45
N LEU A 97 -15.77 -26.80 44.76
CA LEU A 97 -15.69 -25.71 43.78
C LEU A 97 -14.27 -25.52 43.23
N SER A 98 -13.23 -25.78 44.03
CA SER A 98 -11.82 -25.69 43.60
C SER A 98 -11.41 -26.85 42.68
N ILE A 99 -11.87 -28.07 42.98
CA ILE A 99 -11.68 -29.23 42.09
C ILE A 99 -12.44 -29.02 40.78
N TYR A 100 -13.67 -28.51 40.85
CA TYR A 100 -14.47 -28.21 39.66
C TYR A 100 -13.83 -27.11 38.79
N PHE A 101 -13.28 -26.06 39.39
CA PHE A 101 -12.51 -25.02 38.70
C PHE A 101 -11.31 -25.59 37.92
N LEU A 102 -10.58 -26.54 38.50
CA LEU A 102 -9.47 -27.22 37.82
C LEU A 102 -9.97 -28.03 36.60
N ILE A 103 -11.07 -28.76 36.75
CA ILE A 103 -11.68 -29.55 35.66
C ILE A 103 -12.07 -28.65 34.48
N VAL A 104 -12.75 -27.52 34.74
CA VAL A 104 -13.17 -26.59 33.66
C VAL A 104 -11.95 -25.93 33.00
N ILE A 105 -10.88 -25.58 33.75
CA ILE A 105 -9.64 -25.08 33.13
C ILE A 105 -8.97 -26.13 32.23
N ILE A 106 -8.98 -27.40 32.63
CA ILE A 106 -8.40 -28.48 31.81
C ILE A 106 -9.21 -28.65 30.52
N LEU A 107 -10.55 -28.61 30.59
CA LEU A 107 -11.41 -28.66 29.40
C LEU A 107 -11.15 -27.48 28.46
N LEU A 108 -11.12 -26.24 28.99
CA LEU A 108 -10.81 -25.04 28.21
C LEU A 108 -9.43 -25.11 27.54
N PHE A 109 -8.43 -25.70 28.20
CA PHE A 109 -7.11 -25.89 27.62
C PHE A 109 -7.10 -26.94 26.50
N PHE A 110 -7.85 -28.05 26.64
CA PHE A 110 -8.03 -29.03 25.57
C PHE A 110 -8.83 -28.45 24.39
N GLU A 111 -9.90 -27.67 24.65
CA GLU A 111 -10.66 -27.00 23.60
C GLU A 111 -9.81 -25.95 22.88
N PHE A 112 -9.03 -25.15 23.60
CA PHE A 112 -8.10 -24.20 23.00
C PHE A 112 -7.01 -24.91 22.19
N ALA A 113 -6.45 -26.03 22.69
CA ALA A 113 -5.49 -26.83 21.94
C ALA A 113 -6.10 -27.42 20.67
N ILE A 114 -7.35 -27.91 20.71
CA ILE A 114 -8.06 -28.42 19.54
C ILE A 114 -8.37 -27.28 18.55
N CYS A 115 -8.82 -26.11 19.01
CA CYS A 115 -9.06 -24.94 18.15
C CYS A 115 -7.76 -24.41 17.53
N LEU A 116 -6.66 -24.42 18.28
CA LEU A 116 -5.32 -24.05 17.79
C LEU A 116 -4.81 -25.07 16.78
N ILE A 117 -4.99 -26.37 17.03
CA ILE A 117 -4.70 -27.43 16.06
C ILE A 117 -5.53 -27.24 14.80
N ILE A 118 -6.85 -26.97 14.90
CA ILE A 118 -7.75 -26.75 13.76
C ILE A 118 -7.44 -25.45 12.99
N THR A 119 -6.96 -24.39 13.64
CA THR A 119 -6.55 -23.13 12.98
C THR A 119 -5.15 -23.19 12.37
N MET A 120 -4.24 -23.97 12.96
CA MET A 120 -2.91 -24.24 12.42
C MET A 120 -2.91 -25.39 11.40
N TRP A 121 -3.92 -26.27 11.38
CA TRP A 121 -3.99 -27.46 10.51
C TRP A 121 -3.74 -27.15 9.02
N PRO A 122 -4.33 -26.10 8.42
CA PRO A 122 -4.09 -25.77 7.01
C PRO A 122 -2.63 -25.37 6.74
N GLN A 123 -1.96 -24.79 7.74
CA GLN A 123 -0.59 -24.26 7.64
C GLN A 123 0.46 -25.33 7.95
N CYS A 124 0.26 -26.13 8.99
CA CYS A 124 1.20 -27.16 9.43
C CYS A 124 1.31 -28.38 8.51
N LEU A 125 0.30 -28.66 7.67
CA LEU A 125 0.30 -29.77 6.71
C LEU A 125 0.70 -29.36 5.28
N GLY A 126 1.05 -28.09 5.04
CA GLY A 126 1.32 -27.59 3.68
C GLY A 126 0.08 -27.58 2.78
N LEU A 127 -1.12 -27.62 3.38
CA LEU A 127 -2.41 -27.64 2.70
C LEU A 127 -2.87 -26.23 2.30
N THR A 128 -2.13 -25.59 1.39
CA THR A 128 -2.85 -25.19 0.18
C THR A 128 -3.39 -26.48 -0.42
N LEU A 129 -4.71 -26.64 -0.54
CA LEU A 129 -5.29 -27.73 -1.32
C LEU A 129 -4.58 -27.69 -2.68
N ASN A 130 -3.71 -28.67 -2.94
CA ASN A 130 -2.93 -28.65 -4.16
C ASN A 130 -3.90 -29.03 -5.27
N VAL A 131 -4.53 -28.02 -5.87
CA VAL A 131 -5.57 -28.16 -6.90
C VAL A 131 -5.09 -29.14 -7.96
N THR A 132 -3.81 -29.08 -8.34
CA THR A 132 -3.15 -30.04 -9.23
C THR A 132 -3.23 -31.50 -8.77
N ALA A 133 -2.97 -31.78 -7.48
CA ALA A 133 -3.05 -33.12 -6.91
C ALA A 133 -4.50 -33.60 -6.78
N MET A 134 -5.40 -32.73 -6.31
CA MET A 134 -6.83 -33.05 -6.21
C MET A 134 -7.46 -33.30 -7.58
N VAL A 135 -7.15 -32.49 -8.60
CA VAL A 135 -7.54 -32.72 -10.00
C VAL A 135 -6.98 -34.04 -10.51
N LYS A 136 -5.70 -34.35 -10.25
CA LYS A 136 -5.08 -35.63 -10.64
C LYS A 136 -5.78 -36.83 -10.00
N THR A 137 -6.12 -36.77 -8.71
CA THR A 137 -6.89 -37.81 -8.02
C THR A 137 -8.32 -37.93 -8.59
N LEU A 138 -9.00 -36.82 -8.83
CA LEU A 138 -10.37 -36.83 -9.39
C LEU A 138 -10.40 -37.36 -10.84
N GLN A 139 -9.45 -36.99 -11.69
CA GLN A 139 -9.29 -37.55 -13.04
C GLN A 139 -8.88 -39.02 -13.00
N GLY A 140 -8.05 -39.38 -12.02
CA GLY A 140 -7.46 -40.70 -11.81
C GLY A 140 -8.47 -41.76 -11.36
N TYR A 141 -9.19 -41.50 -10.27
CA TYR A 141 -10.00 -42.52 -9.58
C TYR A 141 -11.49 -42.50 -9.94
N TYR A 142 -12.00 -41.46 -10.61
CA TYR A 142 -13.40 -41.40 -11.00
C TYR A 142 -13.74 -42.43 -12.08
N GLY A 143 -14.65 -43.35 -11.74
CA GLY A 143 -15.11 -44.42 -12.62
C GLY A 143 -14.23 -45.67 -12.65
N ILE A 144 -13.19 -45.81 -11.80
CA ILE A 144 -12.39 -47.04 -11.74
C ILE A 144 -13.22 -48.21 -11.15
N PRO A 145 -13.26 -49.39 -11.82
CA PRO A 145 -13.83 -50.61 -11.24
C PRO A 145 -13.10 -50.99 -9.93
N GLY A 146 -13.85 -51.09 -8.83
CA GLY A 146 -13.33 -51.32 -7.48
C GLY A 146 -13.32 -50.07 -6.58
N GLU A 147 -13.45 -48.87 -7.15
CA GLU A 147 -13.51 -47.59 -6.41
C GLU A 147 -14.94 -46.99 -6.43
N GLU A 148 -15.93 -47.86 -6.19
CA GLU A 148 -17.36 -47.51 -6.22
C GLU A 148 -17.71 -46.40 -5.21
N GLN A 149 -17.11 -46.44 -4.02
CA GLN A 149 -17.33 -45.44 -2.97
C GLN A 149 -16.72 -44.07 -3.31
N PHE A 150 -15.64 -44.02 -4.10
CA PHE A 150 -15.08 -42.76 -4.59
C PHE A 150 -15.92 -42.18 -5.73
N THR A 151 -16.33 -43.04 -6.66
CA THR A 151 -17.22 -42.67 -7.78
C THR A 151 -18.54 -42.13 -7.27
N ALA A 152 -19.19 -42.83 -6.33
CA ALA A 152 -20.43 -42.37 -5.68
C ALA A 152 -20.28 -41.03 -4.93
N ALA A 153 -19.10 -40.75 -4.34
CA ALA A 153 -18.84 -39.46 -3.69
C ALA A 153 -18.74 -38.31 -4.70
N MET A 154 -18.14 -38.56 -5.87
CA MET A 154 -18.05 -37.58 -6.96
C MET A 154 -19.41 -37.36 -7.64
N ASP A 155 -20.17 -38.42 -7.85
CA ASP A 155 -21.54 -38.37 -8.37
C ASP A 155 -22.48 -37.58 -7.43
N LEU A 156 -22.33 -37.75 -6.12
CA LEU A 156 -23.00 -36.92 -5.11
C LEU A 156 -22.59 -35.44 -5.20
N ALA A 157 -21.29 -35.15 -5.42
CA ALA A 157 -20.82 -33.77 -5.60
C ALA A 157 -21.47 -33.12 -6.83
N GLN A 158 -21.57 -33.85 -7.95
CA GLN A 158 -22.21 -33.36 -9.18
C GLN A 158 -23.71 -33.07 -9.00
N VAL A 159 -24.46 -33.95 -8.30
CA VAL A 159 -25.88 -33.70 -7.97
C VAL A 159 -26.03 -32.47 -7.06
N LYS A 160 -25.17 -32.36 -6.03
CA LYS A 160 -25.26 -31.31 -5.00
C LYS A 160 -24.82 -29.93 -5.49
N PHE A 161 -23.85 -29.85 -6.40
CA PHE A 161 -23.29 -28.60 -6.93
C PHE A 161 -23.73 -28.28 -8.36
N GLU A 162 -24.85 -28.87 -8.81
CA GLU A 162 -25.46 -28.68 -10.12
C GLU A 162 -24.49 -28.82 -11.30
N CYS A 163 -23.99 -30.04 -11.50
CA CYS A 163 -23.13 -30.45 -12.61
C CYS A 163 -21.86 -29.59 -12.75
N CYS A 164 -20.99 -29.63 -11.74
CA CYS A 164 -19.63 -29.11 -11.84
C CYS A 164 -18.72 -30.07 -12.63
N GLY A 165 -17.78 -29.53 -13.42
CA GLY A 165 -16.73 -30.30 -14.11
C GLY A 165 -15.42 -30.36 -13.29
N ILE A 166 -14.50 -31.27 -13.61
CA ILE A 166 -13.40 -31.64 -12.70
C ILE A 166 -12.43 -30.47 -12.43
N ASN A 167 -11.78 -29.95 -13.49
CA ASN A 167 -10.82 -28.83 -13.42
C ASN A 167 -11.35 -27.55 -14.09
N THR A 168 -12.35 -27.70 -14.95
CA THR A 168 -13.15 -26.61 -15.54
C THR A 168 -14.57 -27.11 -15.69
N SER A 169 -15.54 -26.22 -15.86
CA SER A 169 -16.99 -26.49 -15.94
C SER A 169 -17.44 -27.46 -17.05
N ILE A 170 -16.54 -27.90 -17.93
CA ILE A 170 -16.86 -28.75 -19.11
C ILE A 170 -15.94 -29.99 -19.19
N ASN A 171 -14.81 -30.04 -18.47
CA ASN A 171 -13.77 -31.03 -18.72
C ASN A 171 -14.01 -32.37 -17.98
N TYR A 172 -14.77 -33.25 -18.63
CA TYR A 172 -14.85 -34.68 -18.32
C TYR A 172 -14.04 -35.56 -19.29
N ASP A 173 -13.64 -35.04 -20.45
CA ASP A 173 -12.97 -35.81 -21.51
C ASP A 173 -11.57 -36.31 -21.10
N THR A 174 -10.97 -35.68 -20.08
CA THR A 174 -9.70 -36.11 -19.48
C THR A 174 -9.84 -37.11 -18.32
N SER A 175 -11.07 -37.52 -17.96
CA SER A 175 -11.32 -38.46 -16.86
C SER A 175 -11.26 -39.92 -17.30
N LEU A 176 -10.79 -40.81 -16.42
CA LEU A 176 -10.74 -42.25 -16.69
C LEU A 176 -12.12 -42.86 -16.98
N TRP A 177 -13.18 -42.40 -16.30
CA TRP A 177 -14.58 -42.70 -16.61
C TRP A 177 -14.93 -42.56 -18.10
N LYS A 178 -14.49 -41.47 -18.74
CA LYS A 178 -14.72 -41.22 -20.17
C LYS A 178 -13.78 -42.06 -21.04
N LEU A 179 -12.48 -42.05 -20.72
CA LEU A 179 -11.43 -42.66 -21.52
C LEU A 179 -11.56 -44.20 -21.63
N GLN A 180 -12.08 -44.87 -20.59
CA GLN A 180 -12.34 -46.31 -20.61
C GLN A 180 -13.73 -46.69 -21.15
N GLY A 181 -14.57 -45.71 -21.51
CA GLY A 181 -15.91 -45.98 -22.06
C GLY A 181 -16.87 -46.67 -21.10
N LEU A 182 -16.72 -46.41 -19.79
CA LEU A 182 -17.54 -47.00 -18.72
C LEU A 182 -18.90 -46.29 -18.57
N GLY A 183 -19.01 -45.05 -19.04
CA GLY A 183 -20.31 -44.46 -19.41
C GLY A 183 -20.80 -44.99 -20.77
N LYS A 184 -22.12 -45.03 -20.99
CA LYS A 184 -22.69 -45.32 -22.32
C LYS A 184 -22.00 -44.42 -23.35
N LYS A 185 -21.38 -45.02 -24.39
CA LYS A 185 -20.43 -44.37 -25.33
C LYS A 185 -20.89 -43.05 -25.96
N GLU A 186 -22.19 -42.78 -25.96
CA GLU A 186 -22.83 -41.61 -26.58
C GLU A 186 -23.08 -40.45 -25.60
N LEU A 187 -22.85 -40.61 -24.29
CA LEU A 187 -23.10 -39.57 -23.29
C LEU A 187 -21.93 -38.57 -23.24
N THR A 188 -22.24 -37.27 -23.25
CA THR A 188 -21.22 -36.22 -23.11
C THR A 188 -20.77 -36.07 -21.66
N VAL A 189 -21.73 -36.10 -20.73
CA VAL A 189 -21.56 -35.95 -19.28
C VAL A 189 -22.18 -37.14 -18.50
N PRO A 190 -21.82 -37.34 -17.21
CA PRO A 190 -22.43 -38.35 -16.34
C PRO A 190 -23.96 -38.19 -16.21
N LEU A 191 -24.67 -39.27 -15.85
CA LEU A 191 -26.13 -39.25 -15.72
C LEU A 191 -26.64 -38.35 -14.57
N THR A 192 -25.87 -38.27 -13.49
CA THR A 192 -26.01 -37.31 -12.37
C THR A 192 -25.97 -35.84 -12.78
N CYS A 193 -25.32 -35.56 -13.92
CA CYS A 193 -25.21 -34.22 -14.53
C CYS A 193 -26.40 -33.88 -15.44
N CYS A 194 -27.31 -34.81 -15.69
CA CYS A 194 -28.50 -34.60 -16.50
C CYS A 194 -29.64 -34.02 -15.66
N HIS A 195 -30.71 -33.56 -16.32
CA HIS A 195 -31.90 -33.09 -15.62
C HIS A 195 -32.65 -34.28 -14.98
N LEU A 196 -32.42 -34.51 -13.68
CA LEU A 196 -32.99 -35.63 -12.93
C LEU A 196 -34.45 -35.38 -12.53
N GLN A 197 -35.27 -36.42 -12.60
CA GLN A 197 -36.63 -36.45 -12.04
C GLN A 197 -36.61 -36.61 -10.51
N ASN A 198 -35.58 -37.27 -9.98
CA ASN A 198 -35.39 -37.52 -8.55
C ASN A 198 -34.38 -36.57 -7.88
N LYS A 199 -34.17 -35.35 -8.40
CA LYS A 199 -33.14 -34.41 -7.92
C LYS A 199 -33.21 -34.14 -6.40
N ASP A 200 -34.41 -34.12 -5.81
CA ASP A 200 -34.63 -33.86 -4.39
C ASP A 200 -34.43 -35.09 -3.47
N ASP A 201 -34.20 -36.28 -4.04
CA ASP A 201 -33.85 -37.48 -3.28
C ASP A 201 -32.38 -37.41 -2.83
N LYS A 202 -32.15 -37.59 -1.52
CA LYS A 202 -30.81 -37.62 -0.93
C LYS A 202 -29.91 -38.71 -1.53
N TRP A 203 -30.49 -39.74 -2.15
CA TRP A 203 -29.79 -40.86 -2.77
C TRP A 203 -29.82 -40.84 -4.30
N ALA A 204 -30.23 -39.73 -4.92
CA ALA A 204 -30.31 -39.57 -6.39
C ALA A 204 -28.98 -39.83 -7.14
N TYR A 205 -27.85 -39.74 -6.43
CA TYR A 205 -26.53 -40.05 -6.98
C TYR A 205 -26.24 -41.55 -7.13
N LEU A 206 -26.98 -42.43 -6.42
CA LEU A 206 -26.86 -43.89 -6.55
C LEU A 206 -27.74 -44.46 -7.68
N ASP A 207 -28.86 -43.80 -7.98
CA ASP A 207 -29.79 -44.17 -9.05
C ASP A 207 -30.33 -42.90 -9.76
N PRO A 208 -29.51 -42.23 -10.59
CA PRO A 208 -29.90 -41.00 -11.27
C PRO A 208 -30.91 -41.29 -12.39
N LYS A 209 -32.12 -40.73 -12.26
CA LYS A 209 -33.22 -40.90 -13.23
C LYS A 209 -33.40 -39.64 -14.10
N PRO A 210 -32.75 -39.53 -15.27
CA PRO A 210 -32.90 -38.38 -16.16
C PRO A 210 -34.29 -38.33 -16.79
N ILE A 211 -34.87 -37.12 -16.91
CA ILE A 211 -36.15 -36.92 -17.62
C ILE A 211 -36.02 -37.22 -19.12
N ASN A 212 -34.87 -36.88 -19.72
CA ASN A 212 -34.56 -37.17 -21.12
C ASN A 212 -33.05 -37.35 -21.29
N THR A 213 -32.62 -38.46 -21.88
CA THR A 213 -31.20 -38.77 -22.09
C THR A 213 -30.54 -37.93 -23.19
N THR A 214 -31.31 -37.34 -24.12
CA THR A 214 -30.73 -36.47 -25.17
C THR A 214 -30.13 -35.17 -24.60
N LEU A 215 -30.64 -34.68 -23.47
CA LEU A 215 -30.03 -33.56 -22.74
C LEU A 215 -28.62 -33.93 -22.23
N CYS A 216 -28.36 -35.19 -21.89
CA CYS A 216 -27.02 -35.67 -21.52
C CYS A 216 -26.02 -35.70 -22.69
N GLN A 217 -26.50 -35.51 -23.93
CA GLN A 217 -25.74 -35.61 -25.18
C GLN A 217 -25.52 -34.24 -25.83
N ALA A 218 -26.11 -33.17 -25.29
CA ALA A 218 -26.01 -31.82 -25.83
C ALA A 218 -24.63 -31.18 -25.54
N LEU A 219 -23.97 -30.74 -26.62
CA LEU A 219 -22.66 -30.06 -26.57
C LEU A 219 -22.77 -28.55 -26.32
N LEU A 220 -23.92 -27.94 -26.59
CA LEU A 220 -24.11 -26.49 -26.54
C LEU A 220 -24.60 -26.03 -25.16
N LEU A 221 -23.91 -25.05 -24.58
CA LEU A 221 -24.23 -24.44 -23.28
C LEU A 221 -25.64 -23.81 -23.22
N GLN A 222 -26.20 -23.39 -24.36
CA GLN A 222 -27.51 -22.73 -24.43
C GLN A 222 -28.68 -23.66 -24.07
N ASP A 223 -28.62 -24.95 -24.43
CA ASP A 223 -29.68 -25.93 -24.12
C ASP A 223 -29.65 -26.38 -22.64
N HIS A 224 -28.52 -26.21 -21.96
CA HIS A 224 -28.33 -26.51 -20.54
C HIS A 224 -28.56 -25.31 -19.60
N GLY A 225 -29.13 -24.22 -20.11
CA GLY A 225 -29.05 -22.84 -19.60
C GLY A 225 -29.58 -22.50 -18.19
N LYS A 226 -29.64 -23.45 -17.25
CA LYS A 226 -29.84 -23.21 -15.81
C LYS A 226 -28.94 -24.03 -14.87
N HIS A 227 -28.25 -25.10 -15.32
CA HIS A 227 -27.61 -26.08 -14.42
C HIS A 227 -26.23 -26.59 -14.87
N ARG A 228 -25.38 -25.72 -15.43
CA ARG A 228 -23.91 -25.87 -15.38
C ARG A 228 -23.34 -24.57 -14.84
N PHE A 229 -22.70 -24.63 -13.67
CA PHE A 229 -21.97 -23.48 -13.13
C PHE A 229 -20.66 -23.24 -13.88
N THR A 230 -20.14 -22.02 -13.80
CA THR A 230 -18.85 -21.61 -14.39
C THR A 230 -17.63 -22.23 -13.70
N ASP A 231 -17.81 -22.71 -12.47
CA ASP A 231 -16.73 -23.02 -11.53
C ASP A 231 -16.44 -24.53 -11.51
N SER A 232 -15.23 -24.94 -11.10
CA SER A 232 -14.87 -26.36 -11.04
C SER A 232 -15.46 -27.06 -9.81
N CYS A 233 -15.57 -28.39 -9.84
CA CYS A 233 -15.91 -29.17 -8.66
C CYS A 233 -14.87 -28.98 -7.55
N VAL A 234 -13.59 -28.77 -7.88
CA VAL A 234 -12.55 -28.53 -6.86
C VAL A 234 -12.85 -27.23 -6.11
N ASP A 235 -13.18 -26.16 -6.81
CA ASP A 235 -13.55 -24.87 -6.19
C ASP A 235 -14.80 -25.01 -5.31
N LYS A 236 -15.85 -25.72 -5.79
CA LYS A 236 -17.08 -25.95 -5.03
C LYS A 236 -16.87 -26.85 -3.80
N ILE A 237 -16.03 -27.88 -3.89
CA ILE A 237 -15.69 -28.75 -2.76
C ILE A 237 -14.84 -27.99 -1.74
N GLU A 238 -13.87 -27.18 -2.19
CA GLU A 238 -13.07 -26.31 -1.31
C GLU A 238 -13.97 -25.29 -0.59
N GLN A 239 -14.82 -24.57 -1.33
CA GLN A 239 -15.76 -23.61 -0.74
C GLN A 239 -16.65 -24.28 0.30
N TRP A 240 -17.26 -25.42 -0.05
CA TRP A 240 -18.12 -26.17 0.86
C TRP A 240 -17.39 -26.60 2.14
N TYR A 241 -16.12 -27.03 2.03
CA TYR A 241 -15.29 -27.39 3.17
C TYR A 241 -14.94 -26.18 4.05
N ARG A 242 -14.56 -25.04 3.45
CA ARG A 242 -14.33 -23.77 4.18
C ARG A 242 -15.58 -23.31 4.93
N GLU A 243 -16.77 -23.50 4.37
CA GLU A 243 -18.03 -23.23 5.07
C GLU A 243 -18.24 -24.17 6.27
N GLN A 244 -18.00 -25.49 6.12
CA GLN A 244 -18.11 -26.43 7.25
C GLN A 244 -17.13 -26.09 8.39
N TYR A 245 -15.91 -25.68 8.04
CA TYR A 245 -14.87 -25.27 8.98
C TYR A 245 -15.32 -24.12 9.89
N VAL A 246 -15.95 -23.09 9.33
CA VAL A 246 -16.42 -21.91 10.08
C VAL A 246 -17.49 -22.29 11.12
N TYR A 247 -18.39 -23.24 10.80
CA TYR A 247 -19.39 -23.71 11.76
C TYR A 247 -18.76 -24.43 12.97
N PHE A 248 -17.73 -25.26 12.76
CA PHE A 248 -17.03 -25.94 13.86
C PHE A 248 -16.23 -24.96 14.74
N LEU A 249 -15.52 -24.01 14.13
CA LEU A 249 -14.80 -22.97 14.88
C LEU A 249 -15.76 -22.08 15.69
N GLY A 250 -16.90 -21.69 15.09
CA GLY A 250 -17.94 -20.91 15.78
C GLY A 250 -18.56 -21.65 16.97
N ALA A 251 -18.75 -22.97 16.87
CA ALA A 251 -19.24 -23.80 17.96
C ALA A 251 -18.26 -23.86 19.14
N GLY A 252 -16.96 -24.08 18.87
CA GLY A 252 -15.93 -24.10 19.93
C GLY A 252 -15.76 -22.74 20.63
N VAL A 253 -15.76 -21.64 19.86
CA VAL A 253 -15.71 -20.29 20.46
C VAL A 253 -16.92 -20.02 21.36
N LEU A 254 -18.12 -20.48 20.98
CA LEU A 254 -19.33 -20.34 21.79
C LEU A 254 -19.22 -21.11 23.12
N ILE A 255 -18.66 -22.33 23.10
CA ILE A 255 -18.47 -23.16 24.29
C ILE A 255 -17.43 -22.53 25.22
N ALA A 256 -16.27 -22.15 24.70
CA ALA A 256 -15.22 -21.47 25.47
C ALA A 256 -15.73 -20.19 26.17
N LEU A 257 -16.63 -19.42 25.55
CA LEU A 257 -17.27 -18.26 26.17
C LEU A 257 -18.20 -18.64 27.33
N VAL A 258 -18.93 -19.75 27.21
CA VAL A 258 -19.78 -20.28 28.29
C VAL A 258 -18.93 -20.86 29.43
N GLU A 259 -17.84 -21.58 29.13
CA GLU A 259 -16.88 -22.06 30.13
C GLU A 259 -16.22 -20.89 30.87
N PHE A 260 -15.83 -19.81 30.18
CA PHE A 260 -15.31 -18.61 30.81
C PHE A 260 -16.33 -17.95 31.76
N ALA A 261 -17.61 -17.92 31.39
CA ALA A 261 -18.68 -17.45 32.26
C ALA A 261 -18.87 -18.37 33.49
N VAL A 262 -18.71 -19.69 33.34
CA VAL A 262 -18.69 -20.65 34.46
C VAL A 262 -17.50 -20.36 35.38
N LEU A 263 -16.28 -20.24 34.86
CA LEU A 263 -15.06 -19.93 35.63
C LEU A 263 -15.20 -18.61 36.43
N LEU A 264 -15.70 -17.55 35.78
CA LEU A 264 -15.95 -16.27 36.44
C LEU A 264 -16.99 -16.40 37.57
N SER A 265 -18.06 -17.18 37.35
CA SER A 265 -19.07 -17.43 38.39
C SER A 265 -18.54 -18.26 39.57
N ILE A 266 -17.58 -19.18 39.34
CA ILE A 266 -16.88 -19.91 40.41
C ILE A 266 -15.99 -18.95 41.22
N ILE A 267 -15.21 -18.09 40.58
CA ILE A 267 -14.35 -17.09 41.25
C ILE A 267 -15.18 -16.14 42.13
N LEU A 268 -16.32 -15.64 41.61
CA LEU A 268 -17.26 -14.80 42.35
C LEU A 268 -17.90 -15.54 43.54
N SER A 269 -18.10 -16.85 43.42
CA SER A 269 -18.60 -17.70 44.50
C SER A 269 -17.55 -17.92 45.59
N CYS A 270 -16.33 -18.31 45.23
CA CYS A 270 -15.22 -18.58 46.14
C CYS A 270 -14.78 -17.33 46.92
N THR A 271 -14.69 -16.17 46.26
CA THR A 271 -14.34 -14.89 46.92
C THR A 271 -15.37 -14.45 47.96
N ARG A 272 -16.67 -14.73 47.76
CA ARG A 272 -17.71 -14.48 48.76
C ARG A 272 -17.72 -15.51 49.90
N ILE A 273 -17.50 -16.79 49.60
CA ILE A 273 -17.35 -17.83 50.63
C ILE A 273 -16.18 -17.49 51.58
N HIS A 274 -15.06 -16.98 51.04
CA HIS A 274 -13.92 -16.53 51.85
C HIS A 274 -14.24 -15.30 52.72
N LYS A 275 -15.05 -14.35 52.24
CA LYS A 275 -15.50 -13.18 53.01
C LYS A 275 -16.48 -13.52 54.14
N ASN A 276 -17.19 -14.65 54.05
CA ASN A 276 -18.17 -15.09 55.04
C ASN A 276 -17.60 -16.03 56.12
N LYS A 277 -16.29 -16.31 56.15
CA LYS A 277 -15.67 -17.00 57.30
C LYS A 277 -15.69 -16.05 58.53
N PRO A 278 -16.27 -16.43 59.68
CA PRO A 278 -16.18 -15.63 60.88
C PRO A 278 -14.71 -15.56 61.35
N LYS A 279 -14.21 -14.34 61.59
CA LYS A 279 -12.92 -14.16 62.27
C LYS A 279 -13.02 -14.76 63.68
N LYS A 280 -12.09 -15.65 64.06
CA LYS A 280 -11.90 -16.03 65.47
C LYS A 280 -11.63 -14.75 66.26
N LYS A 281 -12.43 -14.50 67.30
CA LYS A 281 -12.16 -13.42 68.26
C LYS A 281 -10.88 -13.74 69.04
N THR A 282 -10.02 -12.74 69.18
CA THR A 282 -9.09 -12.67 70.32
C THR A 282 -9.89 -12.48 71.61
N LEU A 283 -9.46 -13.15 72.67
CA LEU A 283 -9.99 -13.06 74.02
C LEU A 283 -8.81 -12.69 74.93
N GLU A 284 -8.68 -11.40 75.21
CA GLU A 284 -8.20 -10.96 76.53
C GLU A 284 -9.44 -10.87 77.45
N GLU A 285 -9.20 -10.85 78.76
CA GLU A 285 -10.23 -10.92 79.83
C GLU A 285 -11.01 -12.25 79.90
N ILE A 286 -10.47 -13.18 80.71
CA ILE A 286 -11.10 -13.60 81.98
C ILE A 286 -9.97 -14.12 82.88
N GLU A 287 -10.08 -13.75 84.15
CA GLU A 287 -9.10 -13.97 85.22
C GLU A 287 -9.29 -15.34 85.91
N VAL A 288 -8.30 -15.75 86.71
CA VAL A 288 -8.38 -16.75 87.82
C VAL A 288 -8.12 -18.26 87.55
N HIS A 289 -7.18 -18.78 88.37
CA HIS A 289 -6.89 -20.16 88.83
C HIS A 289 -5.96 -21.16 88.06
N HIS A 290 -4.91 -21.56 88.81
CA HIS A 290 -4.12 -22.82 88.84
C HIS A 290 -3.05 -23.14 87.76
N GLU A 291 -1.78 -22.87 88.12
CA GLU A 291 -0.70 -23.81 88.54
C GLU A 291 -0.53 -25.24 87.90
N PRO A 292 0.70 -25.83 87.96
CA PRO A 292 1.33 -26.38 86.75
C PRO A 292 1.82 -27.85 86.83
N THR A 293 2.33 -28.39 85.71
CA THR A 293 3.32 -29.51 85.60
C THR A 293 3.76 -29.61 84.11
N ILE A 294 5.04 -29.54 83.71
CA ILE A 294 6.10 -30.60 83.73
C ILE A 294 5.72 -31.77 82.78
N THR A 295 6.51 -32.22 81.78
CA THR A 295 7.98 -32.32 81.60
C THR A 295 8.42 -32.35 80.12
N ASN A 296 9.65 -31.89 79.82
CA ASN A 296 10.74 -32.45 78.96
C ASN A 296 10.42 -33.21 77.63
N ILE A 297 11.21 -33.05 76.56
CA ILE A 297 12.58 -33.63 76.39
C ILE A 297 13.47 -32.80 75.42
N TYR A 298 14.77 -32.68 75.73
CA TYR A 298 15.88 -32.13 74.91
C TYR A 298 16.20 -33.06 73.70
N HIS A 299 16.86 -32.70 72.58
CA HIS A 299 18.09 -31.94 72.28
C HIS A 299 18.05 -31.56 70.76
N ASP A 300 18.87 -30.71 70.13
CA ASP A 300 19.78 -29.59 70.46
C ASP A 300 20.20 -28.90 69.13
N GLY A 301 21.06 -27.87 69.14
CA GLY A 301 22.06 -27.72 68.05
C GLY A 301 22.04 -26.50 67.10
N PHE A 302 22.20 -25.27 67.64
CA PHE A 302 22.98 -24.17 67.02
C PHE A 302 22.44 -23.46 65.72
N PRO A 303 22.89 -22.22 65.38
CA PRO A 303 21.95 -21.09 65.40
C PRO A 303 21.85 -20.28 64.10
N THR A 304 20.89 -19.36 64.07
CA THR A 304 20.68 -18.33 63.04
C THR A 304 21.29 -16.97 63.44
N THR A 305 21.76 -16.18 62.47
CA THR A 305 21.62 -14.69 62.44
C THR A 305 22.04 -14.09 61.09
N LEU A 306 21.51 -12.89 60.79
CA LEU A 306 21.68 -12.13 59.54
C LEU A 306 23.06 -11.45 59.40
N PRO A 307 23.41 -10.88 58.21
CA PRO A 307 23.21 -9.43 58.04
C PRO A 307 22.79 -8.96 56.63
N GLU A 308 22.57 -7.64 56.54
CA GLU A 308 22.10 -6.86 55.38
C GLU A 308 23.15 -6.72 54.25
N ILE A 309 22.69 -6.37 53.03
CA ILE A 309 23.55 -5.99 51.89
C ILE A 309 23.34 -4.51 51.55
N ARG A 310 24.44 -3.74 51.51
CA ARG A 310 24.50 -2.38 50.93
C ARG A 310 25.38 -2.35 49.68
N GLU A 311 25.14 -1.34 48.86
CA GLU A 311 25.67 -1.15 47.50
C GLU A 311 27.19 -0.94 47.44
N VAL A 312 27.80 -1.28 46.30
CA VAL A 312 29.21 -1.02 45.99
C VAL A 312 29.32 -0.26 44.67
N TYR A 313 29.85 0.96 44.74
CA TYR A 313 30.39 1.71 43.59
C TYR A 313 31.90 1.47 43.48
N VAL A 314 32.43 1.37 42.25
CA VAL A 314 33.87 1.18 41.98
C VAL A 314 34.45 2.40 41.27
N GLN A 315 35.62 2.87 41.72
CA GLN A 315 36.41 3.95 41.10
C GLN A 315 37.76 3.44 40.53
N PRO A 316 38.38 4.16 39.58
CA PRO A 316 39.58 3.70 38.87
C PRO A 316 40.92 3.99 39.61
N PRO A 317 42.02 3.27 39.28
CA PRO A 317 43.32 3.40 39.94
C PRO A 317 44.25 4.49 39.35
N PRO A 318 45.33 4.88 40.07
CA PRO A 318 46.07 6.12 39.78
C PRO A 318 47.37 5.97 38.97
N THR A 319 47.87 7.11 38.47
CA THR A 319 49.13 7.28 37.73
C THR A 319 50.39 7.37 38.61
N ASN A 320 51.55 6.96 38.10
CA ASN A 320 52.85 7.50 38.59
C ASN A 320 53.93 7.59 37.48
N LYS A 321 54.96 8.43 37.68
CA LYS A 321 55.84 8.99 36.61
C LYS A 321 57.30 8.46 36.65
N ARG A 322 57.99 8.36 35.48
CA ARG A 322 59.20 9.13 35.02
C ARG A 322 60.25 8.37 34.15
N LYS A 323 60.78 9.09 33.14
CA LYS A 323 62.10 8.95 32.42
C LYS A 323 62.27 7.69 31.55
N GLN A 324 63.05 7.64 30.44
CA GLN A 324 63.99 8.57 29.75
C GLN A 324 63.88 8.30 28.22
N ALA A 325 63.68 9.31 27.35
CA ALA A 325 64.71 9.93 26.48
C ALA A 325 65.44 9.02 25.45
N HIS A 326 65.16 9.22 24.15
CA HIS A 326 66.19 9.43 23.11
C HIS A 326 65.62 10.18 21.89
N SER A 327 66.50 10.80 21.11
CA SER A 327 66.24 11.89 20.16
C SER A 327 66.28 11.47 18.69
N PHE A 328 65.52 12.15 17.82
CA PHE A 328 66.03 12.65 16.54
C PHE A 328 65.22 13.86 16.04
N LYS A 329 65.92 14.87 15.50
CA LYS A 329 65.39 16.02 14.72
C LYS A 329 66.19 16.10 13.42
N PRO A 330 65.59 16.68 12.36
CA PRO A 330 66.17 17.94 11.87
C PRO A 330 65.16 19.10 11.79
N ASN A 331 65.61 20.26 12.28
CA ASN A 331 65.71 21.57 11.61
C ASN A 331 64.57 22.06 10.66
N MET A 332 63.90 23.20 10.98
CA MET A 332 64.32 24.62 10.73
C MET A 332 63.82 25.06 9.32
N GLN A 333 63.08 26.14 9.09
CA GLN A 333 63.35 27.55 9.47
C GLN A 333 62.10 28.49 9.34
N HIS A 334 62.16 29.60 10.08
CA HIS A 334 61.70 30.97 9.77
C HIS A 334 60.23 31.40 9.46
N ASN A 335 59.84 32.43 10.25
CA ASN A 335 59.20 33.72 9.88
C ASN A 335 57.67 33.95 10.03
N ASN A 336 57.38 34.82 11.02
CA ASN A 336 56.59 36.04 10.96
C ASN A 336 55.13 36.02 10.44
N SER A 337 54.22 36.03 11.41
CA SER A 337 53.19 37.07 11.59
C SER A 337 52.61 37.75 10.33
N TYR A 338 51.45 37.26 9.88
CA TYR A 338 50.39 38.11 9.35
C TYR A 338 49.06 37.76 10.03
N SER A 339 48.45 38.76 10.65
CA SER A 339 47.13 38.65 11.30
C SER A 339 46.02 38.57 10.24
N LEU A 340 45.69 37.36 9.81
CA LEU A 340 44.48 37.13 9.01
C LEU A 340 43.29 36.92 9.93
N ASN A 341 42.34 37.86 9.89
CA ASN A 341 41.00 37.74 10.44
C ASN A 341 40.22 36.62 9.74
N ARG A 342 40.52 35.34 10.05
CA ARG A 342 39.57 34.26 9.81
C ARG A 342 38.49 34.34 10.88
N ARG A 343 37.41 35.05 10.55
CA ARG A 343 36.09 34.65 11.06
C ARG A 343 35.92 33.20 10.65
N SER A 344 36.10 32.27 11.59
CA SER A 344 35.69 30.89 11.38
C SER A 344 34.18 30.91 11.23
N GLU A 345 33.68 30.76 10.00
CA GLU A 345 32.29 30.41 9.80
C GLU A 345 32.05 29.11 10.57
N LYS A 346 31.30 29.21 11.67
CA LYS A 346 30.76 28.04 12.34
C LYS A 346 29.82 27.40 11.34
N CYS A 347 30.28 26.35 10.66
CA CYS A 347 29.42 25.53 9.82
C CYS A 347 28.23 25.10 10.67
N ALA A 348 27.02 25.55 10.31
CA ALA A 348 25.83 25.33 11.11
C ALA A 348 25.58 23.82 11.23
N ALA A 349 25.24 23.36 12.44
CA ALA A 349 24.95 21.95 12.66
C ALA A 349 23.73 21.53 11.84
N MET A 350 23.84 20.39 11.15
CA MET A 350 22.76 19.78 10.37
C MET A 350 21.51 19.59 11.24
N LYS A 351 20.36 19.96 10.70
CA LYS A 351 19.05 19.84 11.34
C LYS A 351 18.27 18.71 10.69
N TYR A 352 17.46 18.00 11.47
CA TYR A 352 16.70 16.84 11.02
C TYR A 352 15.22 17.03 11.35
N ILE A 353 14.35 16.85 10.35
CA ILE A 353 12.89 16.80 10.51
C ILE A 353 12.44 15.38 10.19
N LEU A 354 12.14 14.59 11.22
CA LEU A 354 11.58 13.25 11.08
C LEU A 354 10.06 13.33 10.89
N VAL A 355 9.56 12.87 9.75
CA VAL A 355 8.14 12.76 9.45
C VAL A 355 7.71 11.30 9.64
N THR A 356 6.74 11.04 10.52
CA THR A 356 6.25 9.68 10.85
C THR A 356 4.79 9.48 10.47
N GLY A 357 4.45 8.23 10.11
CA GLY A 357 3.07 7.81 9.83
C GLY A 357 2.28 7.47 11.09
N GLY A 358 1.01 7.88 11.10
CA GLY A 358 0.08 7.62 12.19
C GLY A 358 -0.74 6.36 12.00
N VAL A 359 -2.00 6.55 11.60
CA VAL A 359 -3.08 5.55 11.71
C VAL A 359 -3.18 4.62 10.49
N ILE A 360 -2.86 5.12 9.30
CA ILE A 360 -2.95 4.39 8.04
C ILE A 360 -1.77 4.73 7.12
N SER A 361 -1.41 3.80 6.24
CA SER A 361 -0.65 4.09 5.01
C SER A 361 -1.49 5.00 4.08
N GLY A 362 -0.86 5.66 3.11
CA GLY A 362 -1.57 6.55 2.17
C GLY A 362 -2.11 7.87 2.77
N VAL A 363 -1.87 8.18 4.05
CA VAL A 363 -2.32 9.44 4.68
C VAL A 363 -1.75 10.71 4.02
N GLY A 364 -0.72 10.60 3.17
CA GLY A 364 -0.13 11.73 2.44
C GLY A 364 1.21 12.22 3.01
N LYS A 365 1.95 11.36 3.73
CA LYS A 365 3.25 11.67 4.35
C LYS A 365 4.22 12.38 3.40
N GLY A 366 4.46 11.83 2.20
CA GLY A 366 5.35 12.40 1.20
C GLY A 366 4.96 13.83 0.77
N VAL A 367 3.66 14.16 0.73
CA VAL A 367 3.19 15.53 0.41
C VAL A 367 3.48 16.48 1.57
N ILE A 368 3.28 16.06 2.82
CA ILE A 368 3.58 16.87 4.01
C ILE A 368 5.09 17.11 4.14
N ALA A 369 5.89 16.06 4.01
CA ALA A 369 7.34 16.11 4.05
C ALA A 369 7.92 16.98 2.91
N SER A 370 7.42 16.83 1.68
CA SER A 370 7.77 17.71 0.56
C SER A 370 7.37 19.16 0.79
N SER A 371 6.23 19.41 1.45
CA SER A 371 5.76 20.76 1.78
C SER A 371 6.66 21.45 2.80
N PHE A 372 7.13 20.75 3.85
CA PHE A 372 8.13 21.28 4.78
C PHE A 372 9.40 21.76 4.03
N GLY A 373 9.92 20.96 3.11
CA GLY A 373 11.12 21.34 2.36
C GLY A 373 10.87 22.48 1.38
N THR A 374 9.68 22.52 0.76
CA THR A 374 9.26 23.61 -0.13
C THR A 374 9.26 24.94 0.63
N LEU A 375 8.70 24.98 1.84
CA LEU A 375 8.68 26.18 2.68
C LEU A 375 10.08 26.66 3.07
N LEU A 376 11.00 25.74 3.35
CA LEU A 376 12.38 26.05 3.73
C LEU A 376 13.24 26.52 2.54
N ASP A 377 13.10 25.88 1.37
CA ASP A 377 13.77 26.29 0.12
C ASP A 377 13.29 27.69 -0.32
N CYS A 378 11.98 27.98 -0.20
CA CYS A 378 11.42 29.31 -0.46
C CYS A 378 11.95 30.42 0.49
N VAL A 379 12.49 30.04 1.65
CA VAL A 379 13.13 30.94 2.63
C VAL A 379 14.66 30.99 2.44
N GLY A 380 15.22 30.22 1.49
CA GLY A 380 16.64 30.19 1.15
C GLY A 380 17.48 29.24 1.99
N ILE A 381 16.85 28.28 2.70
CA ILE A 381 17.55 27.22 3.43
C ILE A 381 17.71 26.00 2.50
N PRO A 382 18.93 25.50 2.23
CA PRO A 382 19.13 24.34 1.38
C PRO A 382 18.68 23.06 2.10
N VAL A 383 17.79 22.30 1.46
CA VAL A 383 17.15 21.10 2.01
C VAL A 383 17.60 19.86 1.24
N THR A 384 17.72 18.73 1.94
CA THR A 384 17.80 17.38 1.36
C THR A 384 16.70 16.48 1.93
N SER A 385 16.37 15.39 1.24
CA SER A 385 15.36 14.41 1.65
C SER A 385 15.95 13.01 1.73
N ILE A 386 15.52 12.24 2.73
CA ILE A 386 15.79 10.81 2.88
C ILE A 386 14.44 10.10 3.11
N LYS A 387 14.14 9.09 2.31
CA LYS A 387 12.98 8.21 2.49
C LYS A 387 13.47 6.90 3.08
N ILE A 388 12.82 6.47 4.16
CA ILE A 388 13.02 5.15 4.76
C ILE A 388 11.82 4.28 4.41
N ASP A 389 12.11 3.14 3.80
CA ASP A 389 11.15 2.14 3.40
C ASP A 389 11.31 0.88 4.27
N PRO A 390 10.31 0.52 5.07
CA PRO A 390 10.42 -0.59 5.99
C PRO A 390 10.43 -1.98 5.29
N TYR A 391 10.08 -2.04 4.00
CA TYR A 391 10.08 -3.28 3.23
C TYR A 391 11.47 -3.92 3.08
N ILE A 392 11.49 -5.23 2.83
CA ILE A 392 12.71 -6.06 2.81
C ILE A 392 13.49 -5.96 1.49
N ASN A 393 12.85 -5.64 0.36
CA ASN A 393 13.54 -5.49 -0.94
C ASN A 393 14.67 -4.42 -0.85
N ILE A 394 15.77 -4.64 -1.57
CA ILE A 394 16.95 -3.73 -1.56
C ILE A 394 16.67 -2.45 -2.37
N ASP A 395 15.86 -2.58 -3.41
CA ASP A 395 15.44 -1.56 -4.37
C ASP A 395 13.99 -1.82 -4.80
N ALA A 396 13.39 -0.87 -5.53
CA ALA A 396 12.05 -1.01 -6.09
C ALA A 396 12.04 -1.66 -7.49
N GLY A 397 13.20 -1.91 -8.10
CA GLY A 397 13.32 -2.30 -9.51
C GLY A 397 12.59 -3.61 -9.86
N THR A 398 12.49 -4.50 -8.88
CA THR A 398 11.84 -5.82 -8.98
C THR A 398 10.32 -5.80 -8.71
N PHE A 399 9.74 -4.66 -8.32
CA PHE A 399 8.30 -4.58 -8.00
C PHE A 399 7.39 -4.73 -9.22
N SER A 400 6.23 -5.33 -8.99
CA SER A 400 5.09 -5.26 -9.91
C SER A 400 4.41 -3.89 -9.76
N PRO A 401 4.17 -3.15 -10.86
CA PRO A 401 3.47 -1.86 -10.79
C PRO A 401 2.04 -1.90 -10.23
N TYR A 402 1.45 -3.10 -10.06
CA TYR A 402 0.15 -3.29 -9.40
C TYR A 402 0.23 -3.29 -7.86
N GLU A 403 1.40 -3.50 -7.26
CA GLU A 403 1.55 -3.70 -5.80
C GLU A 403 2.00 -2.42 -5.10
N HIS A 404 3.14 -1.86 -5.55
CA HIS A 404 3.77 -0.67 -4.96
C HIS A 404 3.75 0.55 -5.90
N GLY A 405 2.98 0.49 -6.99
CA GLY A 405 2.94 1.55 -8.00
C GLY A 405 4.17 1.60 -8.90
N GLU A 406 4.36 2.73 -9.57
CA GLU A 406 5.43 2.93 -10.54
C GLU A 406 6.83 2.97 -9.90
N VAL A 407 7.80 2.23 -10.49
CA VAL A 407 9.22 2.35 -10.12
C VAL A 407 9.75 3.71 -10.58
N TYR A 408 10.28 4.51 -9.67
CA TYR A 408 10.91 5.80 -9.96
C TYR A 408 12.42 5.62 -10.15
N VAL A 409 13.01 6.38 -11.09
CA VAL A 409 14.43 6.27 -11.45
C VAL A 409 15.14 7.58 -11.14
N LEU A 410 16.33 7.48 -10.55
CA LEU A 410 17.19 8.61 -10.18
C LEU A 410 18.33 8.85 -11.18
N ASP A 411 18.99 10.01 -11.09
CA ASP A 411 20.09 10.39 -12.02
C ASP A 411 21.23 9.36 -12.02
N ASP A 412 21.54 8.80 -10.85
CA ASP A 412 22.60 7.80 -10.67
C ASP A 412 22.17 6.37 -11.04
N GLY A 413 20.94 6.17 -11.54
CA GLY A 413 20.39 4.84 -11.82
C GLY A 413 19.92 4.07 -10.58
N GLY A 414 19.62 4.74 -9.47
CA GLY A 414 18.85 4.13 -8.39
C GLY A 414 17.39 3.87 -8.81
N GLU A 415 16.91 2.64 -8.62
CA GLU A 415 15.49 2.26 -8.74
C GLU A 415 14.82 2.33 -7.36
N VAL A 416 13.89 3.25 -7.19
CA VAL A 416 13.35 3.67 -5.89
C VAL A 416 11.84 3.78 -5.91
N ASP A 417 11.24 3.82 -4.72
CA ASP A 417 9.81 4.02 -4.52
C ASP A 417 9.32 5.36 -5.11
N LEU A 418 8.07 5.38 -5.58
CA LEU A 418 7.41 6.52 -6.23
C LEU A 418 7.45 7.80 -5.37
N ASP A 419 7.43 7.66 -4.05
CA ASP A 419 7.50 8.77 -3.10
C ASP A 419 8.75 9.65 -3.30
N LEU A 420 9.89 9.09 -3.75
CA LEU A 420 11.08 9.92 -4.06
C LEU A 420 10.83 10.91 -5.20
N GLY A 421 9.98 10.55 -6.15
CA GLY A 421 9.57 11.44 -7.22
C GLY A 421 8.72 12.62 -6.73
N ASN A 422 8.07 12.54 -5.58
CA ASN A 422 7.37 13.69 -4.98
C ASN A 422 8.38 14.72 -4.46
N TYR A 423 9.42 14.29 -3.74
CA TYR A 423 10.47 15.18 -3.24
C TYR A 423 11.21 15.91 -4.36
N GLU A 424 11.63 15.18 -5.40
CA GLU A 424 12.29 15.78 -6.56
C GLU A 424 11.39 16.84 -7.24
N ARG A 425 10.08 16.54 -7.39
CA ARG A 425 9.12 17.45 -8.03
C ARG A 425 8.87 18.73 -7.23
N PHE A 426 8.77 18.63 -5.91
CA PHE A 426 8.43 19.79 -5.06
C PHE A 426 9.64 20.65 -4.68
N LEU A 427 10.80 20.04 -4.43
CA LEU A 427 11.98 20.74 -3.91
C LEU A 427 12.92 21.28 -5.00
N ASP A 428 12.71 20.86 -6.25
CA ASP A 428 13.63 21.08 -7.38
C ASP A 428 15.08 20.66 -7.02
N VAL A 429 15.19 19.42 -6.55
CA VAL A 429 16.45 18.74 -6.20
C VAL A 429 16.62 17.49 -7.06
N THR A 430 17.84 16.96 -7.08
CA THR A 430 18.16 15.64 -7.62
C THR A 430 18.59 14.74 -6.47
N LEU A 431 17.93 13.58 -6.31
CA LEU A 431 18.27 12.60 -5.29
C LEU A 431 19.14 11.47 -5.88
N HIS A 432 19.81 10.73 -5.00
CA HIS A 432 20.65 9.56 -5.34
C HIS A 432 20.11 8.28 -4.70
N ARG A 433 20.57 7.10 -5.15
CA ARG A 433 20.18 5.78 -4.61
C ARG A 433 20.31 5.63 -3.10
N ASP A 434 21.15 6.45 -2.47
CA ASP A 434 21.44 6.47 -1.05
C ASP A 434 20.43 7.30 -0.23
N ASN A 435 19.67 8.19 -0.87
CA ASN A 435 18.54 8.91 -0.26
C ASN A 435 17.33 7.99 -0.02
N ASN A 436 17.30 6.83 -0.65
CA ASN A 436 16.36 5.75 -0.33
C ASN A 436 17.06 4.73 0.59
N ILE A 437 16.52 4.51 1.78
CA ILE A 437 17.00 3.51 2.73
C ILE A 437 15.93 2.43 2.85
N THR A 438 16.26 1.17 2.55
CA THR A 438 15.37 0.03 2.78
C THR A 438 15.92 -0.88 3.88
N THR A 439 15.05 -1.68 4.51
CA THR A 439 15.48 -2.71 5.47
C THR A 439 16.51 -3.66 4.84
N GLY A 440 16.26 -4.11 3.60
CA GLY A 440 17.20 -4.96 2.86
C GLY A 440 18.56 -4.33 2.61
N LYS A 441 18.60 -3.03 2.29
CA LYS A 441 19.84 -2.29 2.03
C LYS A 441 20.72 -2.20 3.29
N ILE A 442 20.12 -1.91 4.45
CA ILE A 442 20.82 -1.91 5.75
C ILE A 442 21.26 -3.32 6.15
N TYR A 443 20.38 -4.32 6.01
CA TYR A 443 20.71 -5.70 6.39
C TYR A 443 21.84 -6.27 5.54
N LYS A 444 21.82 -6.03 4.22
CA LYS A 444 22.92 -6.41 3.32
C LYS A 444 24.24 -5.79 3.76
N GLN A 445 24.29 -4.47 4.00
CA GLN A 445 25.50 -3.78 4.43
C GLN A 445 26.06 -4.36 5.76
N VAL A 446 25.18 -4.68 6.71
CA VAL A 446 25.59 -5.20 8.02
C VAL A 446 26.08 -6.65 7.93
N ILE A 447 25.44 -7.49 7.11
CA ILE A 447 25.88 -8.87 6.83
C ILE A 447 27.23 -8.88 6.09
N GLU A 448 27.44 -7.97 5.14
CA GLU A 448 28.73 -7.81 4.44
C GLU A 448 29.85 -7.39 5.43
N LYS A 449 29.62 -6.34 6.23
CA LYS A 449 30.54 -5.92 7.31
C LYS A 449 30.85 -7.04 8.33
N GLU A 450 29.88 -7.91 8.63
CA GLU A 450 30.07 -9.08 9.50
C GLU A 450 31.06 -10.08 8.87
N ARG A 451 30.86 -10.43 7.59
CA ARG A 451 31.73 -11.37 6.85
C ARG A 451 33.14 -10.85 6.64
N GLU A 452 33.30 -9.53 6.50
CA GLU A 452 34.60 -8.85 6.45
C GLU A 452 35.33 -8.82 7.81
N GLY A 453 34.64 -9.13 8.91
CA GLY A 453 35.20 -9.10 10.26
C GLY A 453 35.21 -7.72 10.92
N SER A 454 34.50 -6.72 10.35
CA SER A 454 34.48 -5.34 10.85
C SER A 454 34.04 -5.20 12.32
N TYR A 455 33.22 -6.14 12.82
CA TYR A 455 32.77 -6.16 14.22
C TYR A 455 33.70 -6.93 15.17
N LEU A 456 34.94 -7.22 14.76
CA LEU A 456 35.97 -7.91 15.57
C LEU A 456 35.52 -9.28 16.11
N GLY A 457 34.72 -10.01 15.32
CA GLY A 457 34.18 -11.33 15.68
C GLY A 457 33.10 -11.32 16.77
N LYS A 458 32.58 -10.15 17.17
CA LYS A 458 31.45 -10.05 18.11
C LYS A 458 30.13 -10.40 17.42
N THR A 459 29.18 -10.94 18.19
CA THR A 459 27.83 -11.22 17.73
C THR A 459 27.09 -9.93 17.36
N VAL A 460 26.66 -9.84 16.10
CA VAL A 460 25.85 -8.75 15.57
C VAL A 460 24.39 -8.92 16.03
N GLN A 461 23.72 -7.81 16.33
CA GLN A 461 22.34 -7.75 16.84
C GLN A 461 21.65 -6.49 16.32
N VAL A 462 20.30 -6.46 16.31
CA VAL A 462 19.50 -5.29 15.89
C VAL A 462 19.92 -4.03 16.65
N VAL A 463 20.02 -4.11 17.98
CA VAL A 463 20.57 -3.04 18.81
C VAL A 463 21.95 -3.49 19.33
N PRO A 464 23.02 -2.68 19.20
CA PRO A 464 23.07 -1.38 18.54
C PRO A 464 23.38 -1.45 17.04
N HIS A 465 23.79 -2.60 16.48
CA HIS A 465 24.49 -2.62 15.18
C HIS A 465 23.62 -2.19 13.97
N ILE A 466 22.34 -2.57 13.91
CA ILE A 466 21.43 -2.08 12.86
C ILE A 466 21.09 -0.61 13.11
N THR A 467 20.81 -0.24 14.37
CA THR A 467 20.45 1.14 14.73
C THR A 467 21.60 2.13 14.51
N ASP A 468 22.84 1.70 14.70
CA ASP A 468 24.05 2.48 14.40
C ASP A 468 24.26 2.63 12.89
N ALA A 469 24.10 1.54 12.12
CA ALA A 469 24.19 1.58 10.65
C ALA A 469 23.18 2.56 10.02
N VAL A 470 21.95 2.59 10.53
CA VAL A 470 20.92 3.59 10.12
C VAL A 470 21.36 5.02 10.45
N GLN A 471 21.89 5.26 11.66
CA GLN A 471 22.36 6.59 12.07
C GLN A 471 23.57 7.06 11.25
N GLU A 472 24.55 6.18 11.01
CA GLU A 472 25.71 6.43 10.14
C GLU A 472 25.27 6.78 8.71
N TRP A 473 24.29 6.07 8.17
CA TRP A 473 23.75 6.32 6.83
C TRP A 473 23.11 7.70 6.73
N ILE A 474 22.26 8.07 7.70
CA ILE A 474 21.58 9.36 7.74
C ILE A 474 22.58 10.51 7.91
N GLU A 475 23.58 10.38 8.79
CA GLU A 475 24.63 11.40 8.95
C GLU A 475 25.53 11.57 7.73
N ARG A 476 25.69 10.52 6.91
CA ARG A 476 26.46 10.55 5.67
C ARG A 476 25.68 11.23 4.55
N VAL A 477 24.45 10.77 4.30
CA VAL A 477 23.62 11.23 3.18
C VAL A 477 23.08 12.64 3.40
N ALA A 478 22.74 13.03 4.63
CA ALA A 478 22.30 14.39 4.94
C ALA A 478 23.33 15.49 4.61
N LYS A 479 24.62 15.12 4.48
CA LYS A 479 25.72 16.02 4.14
C LYS A 479 26.05 16.05 2.64
N GLN A 480 25.48 15.13 1.85
CA GLN A 480 25.68 15.10 0.40
C GLN A 480 24.89 16.24 -0.27
N PRO A 481 25.49 16.99 -1.20
CA PRO A 481 24.80 18.06 -1.91
C PRO A 481 23.82 17.49 -2.96
N VAL A 482 22.58 17.97 -2.94
CA VAL A 482 21.49 17.54 -3.86
C VAL A 482 21.01 18.65 -4.81
N LYS A 483 21.58 19.86 -4.68
CA LYS A 483 21.23 21.06 -5.44
C LYS A 483 22.49 21.91 -5.66
N GLY A 484 23.14 21.73 -6.80
CA GLY A 484 24.49 22.27 -7.06
C GLY A 484 25.53 21.73 -6.07
N ASN A 485 26.59 22.50 -5.79
CA ASN A 485 27.66 22.13 -4.83
C ASN A 485 27.41 22.68 -3.41
N VAL A 486 26.16 22.96 -3.03
CA VAL A 486 25.83 23.52 -1.71
C VAL A 486 25.49 22.39 -0.74
N MET A 487 26.18 22.36 0.40
CA MET A 487 25.84 21.45 1.50
C MET A 487 24.46 21.82 2.09
N PRO A 488 23.54 20.86 2.27
CA PRO A 488 22.26 21.12 2.93
C PRO A 488 22.44 21.63 4.36
N GLN A 489 21.41 22.27 4.91
CA GLN A 489 21.32 22.66 6.32
C GLN A 489 20.23 21.91 7.07
N VAL A 490 19.18 21.49 6.35
CA VAL A 490 18.07 20.69 6.89
C VAL A 490 17.92 19.42 6.05
N CYS A 491 17.86 18.28 6.73
CA CYS A 491 17.51 16.99 6.18
C CYS A 491 16.09 16.61 6.63
N ILE A 492 15.19 16.43 5.67
CA ILE A 492 13.86 15.88 5.93
C ILE A 492 13.98 14.37 5.81
N VAL A 493 13.49 13.64 6.80
CA VAL A 493 13.55 12.18 6.84
C VAL A 493 12.13 11.67 6.97
N GLU A 494 11.61 10.99 5.95
CA GLU A 494 10.30 10.35 6.03
C GLU A 494 10.45 8.88 6.40
N LEU A 495 9.81 8.48 7.50
CA LEU A 495 9.63 7.07 7.84
C LEU A 495 8.35 6.54 7.18
N GLY A 496 8.53 5.63 6.22
CA GLY A 496 7.49 4.86 5.55
C GLY A 496 6.69 3.95 6.50
N GLY A 497 5.68 3.25 5.98
CA GLY A 497 4.79 2.42 6.80
C GLY A 497 3.94 3.21 7.80
N THR A 498 3.54 2.57 8.90
CA THR A 498 2.88 3.20 10.06
C THR A 498 3.66 2.96 11.35
N ILE A 499 3.32 3.69 12.43
CA ILE A 499 3.94 3.50 13.74
C ILE A 499 3.20 2.40 14.52
N GLY A 500 3.96 1.38 14.93
CA GLY A 500 3.45 0.16 15.60
C GLY A 500 3.73 -1.11 14.80
N ASP A 501 4.06 -1.00 13.52
CA ASP A 501 4.42 -2.12 12.65
C ASP A 501 5.79 -2.72 13.04
N ILE A 502 5.92 -4.05 12.96
CA ILE A 502 7.15 -4.79 13.29
C ILE A 502 8.34 -4.30 12.46
N GLU A 503 8.11 -4.03 11.17
CA GLU A 503 9.11 -3.55 10.23
C GLU A 503 9.66 -2.16 10.60
N GLY A 504 8.84 -1.32 11.27
CA GLY A 504 9.22 0.02 11.69
C GLY A 504 10.06 0.05 12.98
N MET A 505 10.03 -1.02 13.79
CA MET A 505 10.66 -1.05 15.12
C MET A 505 12.17 -0.70 15.11
N PRO A 506 13.01 -1.25 14.20
CA PRO A 506 14.44 -0.93 14.19
C PRO A 506 14.72 0.55 13.87
N PHE A 507 13.93 1.16 12.98
CA PHE A 507 14.09 2.55 12.59
C PHE A 507 13.66 3.52 13.69
N VAL A 508 12.54 3.25 14.36
CA VAL A 508 12.08 4.09 15.49
C VAL A 508 13.09 4.06 16.63
N GLU A 509 13.65 2.89 16.98
CA GLU A 509 14.70 2.79 17.99
C GLU A 509 15.99 3.51 17.56
N ALA A 510 16.37 3.44 16.28
CA ALA A 510 17.50 4.21 15.74
C ALA A 510 17.28 5.73 15.93
N PHE A 511 16.10 6.25 15.62
CA PHE A 511 15.77 7.67 15.84
C PHE A 511 15.69 8.04 17.32
N ARG A 512 15.19 7.13 18.17
CA ARG A 512 15.14 7.31 19.62
C ARG A 512 16.54 7.51 20.20
N GLN A 513 17.56 6.84 19.67
CA GLN A 513 18.97 7.07 20.02
C GLN A 513 19.51 8.35 19.36
N PHE A 514 19.20 8.55 18.08
CA PHE A 514 19.73 9.66 17.27
C PHE A 514 19.42 11.05 17.85
N GLN A 515 18.21 11.28 18.37
CA GLN A 515 17.84 12.57 18.98
C GLN A 515 18.76 13.00 20.14
N PHE A 516 19.34 12.04 20.87
CA PHE A 516 20.29 12.32 21.95
C PHE A 516 21.70 12.59 21.40
N ARG A 517 22.09 11.89 20.33
CA ARG A 517 23.39 12.04 19.63
C ARG A 517 23.52 13.41 18.97
N VAL A 518 22.49 13.88 18.24
CA VAL A 518 22.54 15.18 17.53
C VAL A 518 22.12 16.37 18.39
N LYS A 519 21.59 16.14 19.59
CA LYS A 519 20.92 17.11 20.50
C LYS A 519 19.53 17.55 20.06
N ARG A 520 18.75 18.01 21.05
CA ARG A 520 17.34 18.42 20.92
C ARG A 520 17.12 19.52 19.89
N GLU A 521 17.96 20.56 19.87
CA GLU A 521 17.86 21.71 18.96
C GLU A 521 18.19 21.39 17.48
N ASN A 522 18.60 20.15 17.18
CA ASN A 522 18.92 19.68 15.84
C ASN A 522 17.95 18.61 15.33
N PHE A 523 16.96 18.20 16.13
CA PHE A 523 16.00 17.13 15.78
C PHE A 523 14.57 17.57 16.08
N CYS A 524 13.68 17.43 15.11
CA CYS A 524 12.25 17.76 15.21
C CYS A 524 11.40 16.59 14.69
N VAL A 525 10.31 16.23 15.38
CA VAL A 525 9.40 15.15 14.98
C VAL A 525 8.04 15.70 14.54
N ALA A 526 7.68 15.49 13.28
CA ALA A 526 6.34 15.75 12.76
C ALA A 526 5.57 14.42 12.60
N HIS A 527 4.43 14.29 13.26
CA HIS A 527 3.62 13.06 13.22
C HIS A 527 2.34 13.28 12.41
N VAL A 528 2.16 12.53 11.33
CA VAL A 528 1.04 12.67 10.39
C VAL A 528 -0.06 11.67 10.73
N SER A 529 -1.21 12.17 11.19
CA SER A 529 -2.30 11.34 11.71
C SER A 529 -3.62 11.63 11.01
N LEU A 530 -4.47 10.61 10.86
CA LEU A 530 -5.81 10.74 10.30
C LEU A 530 -6.83 11.05 11.41
N VAL A 531 -7.65 12.08 11.20
CA VAL A 531 -8.82 12.40 12.02
C VAL A 531 -10.08 12.07 11.20
N PRO A 532 -10.56 10.81 11.24
CA PRO A 532 -11.73 10.40 10.46
C PRO A 532 -13.00 11.06 10.97
N SER A 533 -13.91 11.38 10.04
CA SER A 533 -15.23 11.95 10.35
C SER A 533 -16.32 11.02 9.77
N PRO A 534 -16.74 9.96 10.50
CA PRO A 534 -17.66 8.97 9.94
C PRO A 534 -18.97 9.61 9.48
N ARG A 535 -19.38 9.36 8.24
CA ARG A 535 -20.57 9.97 7.62
C ARG A 535 -21.87 9.77 8.43
N ALA A 536 -21.99 8.66 9.15
CA ALA A 536 -23.12 8.37 10.03
C ALA A 536 -23.21 9.28 11.28
N THR A 537 -22.09 9.86 11.73
CA THR A 537 -22.03 10.72 12.93
C THR A 537 -21.71 12.18 12.64
N GLY A 538 -21.05 12.49 11.53
CA GLY A 538 -20.62 13.84 11.14
C GLY A 538 -19.50 14.46 11.99
N GLU A 539 -19.34 14.04 13.25
CA GLU A 539 -18.34 14.54 14.20
C GLU A 539 -16.93 13.97 13.91
N PRO A 540 -15.87 14.81 13.89
CA PRO A 540 -14.49 14.37 13.75
C PRO A 540 -13.99 13.60 14.98
N LYS A 541 -13.48 12.38 14.78
CA LYS A 541 -13.08 11.48 15.86
C LYS A 541 -11.57 11.48 16.06
N THR A 542 -11.11 12.12 17.13
CA THR A 542 -9.70 12.26 17.52
C THR A 542 -9.06 10.99 18.10
N LYS A 543 -9.83 9.93 18.33
CA LYS A 543 -9.37 8.73 19.06
C LYS A 543 -8.22 7.97 18.37
N PRO A 544 -8.18 7.81 17.03
CA PRO A 544 -7.05 7.18 16.36
C PRO A 544 -5.74 7.95 16.55
N THR A 545 -5.77 9.28 16.46
CA THR A 545 -4.61 10.15 16.73
C THR A 545 -4.08 9.98 18.17
N GLN A 546 -4.97 9.86 19.15
CA GLN A 546 -4.60 9.64 20.55
C GLN A 546 -3.89 8.29 20.75
N ALA A 547 -4.35 7.23 20.08
CA ALA A 547 -3.72 5.92 20.13
C ALA A 547 -2.34 5.92 19.45
N SER A 548 -2.23 6.52 18.27
CA SER A 548 -0.98 6.57 17.50
C SER A 548 0.11 7.41 18.18
N VAL A 549 -0.25 8.56 18.79
CA VAL A 549 0.69 9.36 19.59
C VAL A 549 1.08 8.68 20.92
N ARG A 550 0.22 7.82 21.48
CA ARG A 550 0.59 6.98 22.61
C ARG A 550 1.64 5.94 22.21
N GLU A 551 1.49 5.33 21.03
CA GLU A 551 2.43 4.34 20.50
C GLU A 551 3.80 4.97 20.21
N LEU A 552 3.82 6.10 19.47
CA LEU A 552 5.04 6.86 19.18
C LEU A 552 5.83 7.22 20.45
N ARG A 553 5.13 7.64 21.51
CA ARG A 553 5.73 7.94 22.83
C ARG A 553 6.16 6.68 23.59
N GLY A 554 5.45 5.57 23.44
CA GLY A 554 5.85 4.26 23.98
C GLY A 554 7.18 3.78 23.40
N LEU A 555 7.43 4.08 22.12
CA LEU A 555 8.70 3.83 21.43
C LEU A 555 9.77 4.92 21.68
N GLY A 556 9.48 5.91 22.55
CA GLY A 556 10.44 6.91 23.00
C GLY A 556 10.63 8.14 22.11
N LEU A 557 9.77 8.36 21.11
CA LEU A 557 9.72 9.61 20.33
C LEU A 557 8.55 10.49 20.80
N SER A 558 8.78 11.79 20.94
CA SER A 558 7.71 12.76 21.25
C SER A 558 7.45 13.66 20.04
N PRO A 559 6.20 13.82 19.58
CA PRO A 559 5.90 14.68 18.45
C PRO A 559 6.06 16.17 18.83
N ASP A 560 6.82 16.90 18.02
CA ASP A 560 6.92 18.36 18.08
C ASP A 560 5.80 19.03 17.26
N LEU A 561 5.31 18.38 16.20
CA LEU A 561 4.15 18.79 15.42
C LEU A 561 3.20 17.61 15.20
N ILE A 562 1.89 17.88 15.22
CA ILE A 562 0.86 16.90 14.90
C ILE A 562 0.10 17.40 13.67
N MET A 563 0.30 16.71 12.55
CA MET A 563 -0.29 17.02 11.25
C MET A 563 -1.57 16.19 11.11
N CYS A 564 -2.72 16.78 11.39
CA CYS A 564 -4.03 16.13 11.36
C CYS A 564 -4.66 16.24 9.96
N ARG A 565 -4.69 15.14 9.21
CA ARG A 565 -5.46 15.06 7.96
C ARG A 565 -6.93 14.75 8.23
N SER A 566 -7.84 15.46 7.56
CA SER A 566 -9.30 15.30 7.68
C SER A 566 -10.01 15.60 6.36
N GLU A 567 -11.26 15.16 6.20
CA GLU A 567 -12.07 15.53 5.00
C GLU A 567 -12.51 17.00 5.05
N LYS A 568 -12.64 17.57 6.25
CA LYS A 568 -13.14 18.93 6.51
C LYS A 568 -12.22 19.66 7.49
N ILE A 569 -12.30 20.99 7.51
CA ILE A 569 -11.64 21.83 8.51
C ILE A 569 -12.16 21.42 9.91
N ILE A 570 -11.24 21.15 10.85
CA ILE A 570 -11.59 20.82 12.24
C ILE A 570 -11.79 22.09 13.08
N GLY A 571 -12.72 22.02 14.03
CA GLY A 571 -12.96 23.09 15.00
C GLY A 571 -11.82 23.25 16.02
N GLN A 572 -11.80 24.40 16.69
CA GLN A 572 -10.80 24.70 17.72
C GLN A 572 -10.92 23.79 18.94
N ASP A 573 -12.15 23.38 19.28
CA ASP A 573 -12.46 22.36 20.30
C ASP A 573 -11.77 21.01 20.01
N VAL A 574 -11.69 20.62 18.74
CA VAL A 574 -11.00 19.41 18.29
C VAL A 574 -9.49 19.56 18.44
N LYS A 575 -8.93 20.74 18.12
CA LYS A 575 -7.51 21.04 18.30
C LYS A 575 -7.11 21.04 19.77
N GLU A 576 -7.86 21.72 20.64
CA GLU A 576 -7.66 21.73 22.10
C GLU A 576 -7.74 20.32 22.70
N LYS A 577 -8.68 19.50 22.22
CA LYS A 577 -8.78 18.09 22.61
C LYS A 577 -7.54 17.30 22.20
N ILE A 578 -7.04 17.46 20.97
CA ILE A 578 -5.80 16.79 20.53
C ILE A 578 -4.60 17.27 21.33
N SER A 579 -4.43 18.59 21.50
CA SER A 579 -3.42 19.22 22.34
C SER A 579 -3.36 18.59 23.74
N ASN A 580 -4.49 18.57 24.46
CA ASN A 580 -4.58 18.02 25.82
C ASN A 580 -4.28 16.52 25.91
N PHE A 581 -4.73 15.69 24.95
CA PHE A 581 -4.48 14.24 24.99
C PHE A 581 -3.08 13.83 24.47
N CYS A 582 -2.50 14.62 23.56
CA CYS A 582 -1.20 14.34 22.96
C CYS A 582 -0.02 15.03 23.68
N HIS A 583 -0.31 15.98 24.58
CA HIS A 583 0.64 16.78 25.35
C HIS A 583 1.50 17.72 24.48
N VAL A 584 0.85 18.40 23.52
CA VAL A 584 1.44 19.46 22.68
C VAL A 584 0.60 20.73 22.80
N ALA A 585 1.17 21.90 22.52
CA ALA A 585 0.43 23.16 22.52
C ALA A 585 -0.60 23.21 21.35
N PRO A 586 -1.71 23.97 21.46
CA PRO A 586 -2.72 24.05 20.40
C PRO A 586 -2.20 24.48 19.03
N GLU A 587 -1.16 25.33 19.02
CA GLU A 587 -0.50 25.86 17.83
C GLU A 587 0.27 24.77 17.07
N GLN A 588 0.69 23.71 17.76
CA GLN A 588 1.40 22.56 17.19
C GLN A 588 0.45 21.55 16.52
N VAL A 589 -0.87 21.76 16.59
CA VAL A 589 -1.91 20.92 15.99
C VAL A 589 -2.40 21.53 14.69
N ILE A 590 -1.78 21.10 13.58
CA ILE A 590 -2.01 21.65 12.24
C ILE A 590 -3.07 20.80 11.54
N CYS A 591 -4.17 21.43 11.12
CA CYS A 591 -5.22 20.78 10.33
C CYS A 591 -4.92 20.92 8.85
N ILE A 592 -4.98 19.80 8.14
CA ILE A 592 -4.86 19.74 6.68
C ILE A 592 -6.09 18.98 6.16
N GLN A 593 -7.11 19.73 5.77
CA GLN A 593 -8.27 19.18 5.08
C GLN A 593 -7.87 18.62 3.70
N ASP A 594 -8.71 17.75 3.12
CA ASP A 594 -8.57 17.40 1.72
C ASP A 594 -8.78 18.67 0.85
N LEU A 595 -7.78 18.96 0.01
CA LEU A 595 -7.65 20.18 -0.79
C LEU A 595 -7.86 19.86 -2.29
N PRO A 596 -8.34 20.81 -3.11
CA PRO A 596 -8.59 20.58 -4.53
C PRO A 596 -7.32 20.29 -5.33
N SER A 597 -6.15 20.72 -4.83
CA SER A 597 -4.84 20.40 -5.39
C SER A 597 -3.77 20.32 -4.31
N ILE A 598 -2.79 19.43 -4.53
CA ILE A 598 -1.63 19.24 -3.66
C ILE A 598 -0.79 20.53 -3.49
N TYR A 599 -0.87 21.46 -4.44
CA TYR A 599 -0.13 22.74 -4.40
C TYR A 599 -0.66 23.73 -3.34
N HIS A 600 -1.84 23.49 -2.77
CA HIS A 600 -2.34 24.28 -1.64
C HIS A 600 -1.75 23.86 -0.29
N VAL A 601 -1.14 22.67 -0.17
CA VAL A 601 -0.63 22.16 1.12
C VAL A 601 0.50 23.04 1.69
N PRO A 602 1.53 23.46 0.92
CA PRO A 602 2.52 24.41 1.43
C PRO A 602 1.90 25.75 1.87
N LEU A 603 0.93 26.27 1.09
CA LEU A 603 0.26 27.54 1.39
C LEU A 603 -0.54 27.47 2.69
N LEU A 604 -1.24 26.35 2.94
CA LEU A 604 -1.96 26.11 4.19
C LEU A 604 -0.99 25.96 5.38
N MET A 605 0.17 25.33 5.19
CA MET A 605 1.20 25.23 6.22
C MET A 605 1.86 26.58 6.53
N GLU A 606 2.06 27.45 5.54
CA GLU A 606 2.48 28.85 5.77
C GLU A 606 1.45 29.60 6.64
N GLN A 607 0.15 29.51 6.29
CA GLN A 607 -0.94 30.16 7.01
C GLN A 607 -1.08 29.71 8.48
N ASN A 608 -0.70 28.46 8.79
CA ASN A 608 -0.70 27.94 10.17
C ASN A 608 0.61 28.26 10.95
N GLY A 609 1.51 29.12 10.42
CA GLY A 609 2.71 29.57 11.16
C GLY A 609 3.85 28.54 11.26
N VAL A 610 3.84 27.49 10.44
CA VAL A 610 4.82 26.38 10.52
C VAL A 610 6.28 26.84 10.43
N ILE A 611 6.55 27.88 9.61
CA ILE A 611 7.91 28.41 9.43
C ILE A 611 8.44 29.03 10.73
N ASP A 612 7.59 29.73 11.50
CA ASP A 612 7.98 30.36 12.77
C ASP A 612 8.30 29.30 13.82
N PHE A 613 7.42 28.29 13.94
CA PHE A 613 7.65 27.14 14.81
C PHE A 613 8.99 26.45 14.51
N LEU A 614 9.30 26.17 13.24
CA LEU A 614 10.57 25.54 12.87
C LEU A 614 11.78 26.46 13.15
N ASN A 615 11.64 27.78 12.96
CA ASN A 615 12.71 28.73 13.26
C ASN A 615 13.07 28.71 14.75
N GLU A 616 12.08 28.71 15.63
CA GLU A 616 12.26 28.63 17.08
C GLU A 616 12.78 27.26 17.51
N ARG A 617 12.14 26.18 17.02
CA ARG A 617 12.39 24.80 17.45
C ARG A 617 13.74 24.25 17.00
N LEU A 618 14.25 24.69 15.85
CA LEU A 618 15.52 24.27 15.24
C LEU A 618 16.58 25.37 15.20
N GLN A 619 16.28 26.60 15.65
CA GLN A 619 17.23 27.73 15.68
C GLN A 619 17.84 28.04 14.30
N LEU A 620 16.97 28.15 13.29
CA LEU A 620 17.38 28.28 11.88
C LEU A 620 17.90 29.68 11.50
N ASN A 621 17.71 30.68 12.36
CA ASN A 621 18.10 32.09 12.13
C ASN A 621 17.47 32.69 10.86
N ILE A 622 16.23 32.30 10.56
CA ILE A 622 15.44 32.85 9.45
C ILE A 622 15.24 34.36 9.69
N LYS A 623 15.53 35.17 8.66
CA LYS A 623 15.37 36.62 8.71
C LYS A 623 13.89 37.01 8.67
N VAL A 624 13.51 37.96 9.52
CA VAL A 624 12.19 38.59 9.58
C VAL A 624 12.38 40.09 9.33
N PRO A 625 11.58 40.76 8.49
CA PRO A 625 10.47 40.22 7.68
C PRO A 625 10.95 39.28 6.57
N ARG A 626 10.08 38.34 6.19
CA ARG A 626 10.33 37.41 5.07
C ARG A 626 10.22 38.15 3.73
N PRO A 627 10.89 37.68 2.65
CA PRO A 627 10.67 38.25 1.33
C PRO A 627 9.23 38.03 0.86
N ASN A 628 8.49 39.11 0.56
CA ASN A 628 7.07 39.07 0.14
C ASN A 628 6.78 38.23 -1.13
N ARG A 629 7.80 37.73 -1.83
CA ARG A 629 7.71 36.94 -3.07
C ARG A 629 8.04 35.45 -2.91
N SER A 630 8.43 34.96 -1.74
CA SER A 630 8.93 33.58 -1.56
C SER A 630 7.99 32.49 -2.12
N LEU A 631 6.68 32.61 -1.89
CA LEU A 631 5.66 31.63 -2.28
C LEU A 631 4.73 32.10 -3.42
N CYS A 632 5.06 33.21 -4.12
CA CYS A 632 4.18 33.73 -5.19
C CYS A 632 3.96 32.69 -6.32
N LYS A 633 5.03 32.03 -6.76
CA LYS A 633 5.00 30.98 -7.79
C LYS A 633 4.06 29.81 -7.43
N TRP A 634 4.06 29.41 -6.15
CA TRP A 634 3.19 28.35 -5.64
C TRP A 634 1.72 28.79 -5.54
N ARG A 635 1.48 30.04 -5.13
CA ARG A 635 0.13 30.64 -5.10
C ARG A 635 -0.47 30.76 -6.50
N ASP A 636 0.33 31.19 -7.47
CA ASP A 636 -0.06 31.28 -8.88
C ASP A 636 -0.31 29.89 -9.49
N LEU A 637 0.55 28.91 -9.20
CA LEU A 637 0.36 27.52 -9.64
C LEU A 637 -0.92 26.90 -9.06
N ALA A 638 -1.18 27.08 -7.77
CA ALA A 638 -2.38 26.58 -7.10
C ALA A 638 -3.65 27.21 -7.70
N ARG A 639 -3.68 28.54 -7.84
CA ARG A 639 -4.77 29.27 -8.51
C ARG A 639 -4.96 28.79 -9.95
N ARG A 640 -3.89 28.62 -10.73
CA ARG A 640 -3.98 28.11 -12.11
C ARG A 640 -4.54 26.69 -12.18
N ALA A 641 -4.24 25.82 -11.22
CA ALA A 641 -4.76 24.46 -11.18
C ALA A 641 -6.27 24.40 -10.84
N GLU A 642 -6.76 25.36 -10.05
CA GLU A 642 -8.17 25.47 -9.65
C GLU A 642 -9.07 26.02 -10.77
N TYR A 643 -8.67 27.10 -11.44
CA TYR A 643 -9.52 27.84 -12.40
C TYR A 643 -9.35 27.40 -13.88
N LEU A 644 -9.36 26.09 -14.15
CA LEU A 644 -9.20 25.53 -15.50
C LEU A 644 -10.54 25.22 -16.20
N ASN A 645 -10.98 26.12 -17.07
CA ASN A 645 -12.30 26.04 -17.72
C ASN A 645 -12.34 25.28 -19.06
N LYS A 646 -11.20 24.98 -19.68
CA LYS A 646 -11.12 24.27 -20.98
C LYS A 646 -10.54 22.88 -20.77
N GLU A 647 -11.10 21.86 -21.41
CA GLU A 647 -10.60 20.49 -21.28
C GLU A 647 -9.75 20.06 -22.49
N VAL A 648 -8.84 19.12 -22.25
CA VAL A 648 -8.11 18.37 -23.29
C VAL A 648 -8.21 16.87 -22.99
N LYS A 649 -8.63 16.07 -23.97
CA LYS A 649 -8.83 14.62 -23.79
C LYS A 649 -7.62 13.84 -24.26
N ILE A 650 -6.90 13.22 -23.33
CA ILE A 650 -5.72 12.39 -23.65
C ILE A 650 -6.05 10.93 -23.35
N ALA A 651 -5.78 10.02 -24.30
CA ALA A 651 -5.93 8.59 -24.11
C ALA A 651 -4.58 7.95 -23.74
N LEU A 652 -4.50 7.31 -22.57
CA LEU A 652 -3.35 6.54 -22.11
C LEU A 652 -3.57 5.06 -22.36
N VAL A 653 -2.81 4.49 -23.30
CA VAL A 653 -2.94 3.09 -23.73
C VAL A 653 -1.98 2.21 -22.92
N GLY A 654 -2.45 1.76 -21.76
CA GLY A 654 -1.64 1.13 -20.72
C GLY A 654 -1.85 -0.38 -20.57
N LYS A 655 -0.92 -1.04 -19.87
CA LYS A 655 -1.05 -2.43 -19.38
C LYS A 655 -1.65 -2.50 -17.96
N TYR A 656 -1.66 -1.40 -17.22
CA TYR A 656 -1.91 -1.30 -15.77
C TYR A 656 -3.03 -0.28 -15.48
N THR A 657 -4.17 -0.39 -16.15
CA THR A 657 -5.24 0.64 -16.15
C THR A 657 -6.14 0.64 -14.92
N LYS A 658 -6.13 -0.43 -14.12
CA LYS A 658 -6.98 -0.56 -12.92
C LYS A 658 -6.48 0.21 -11.70
N LEU A 659 -5.23 0.70 -11.73
CA LEU A 659 -4.55 1.30 -10.58
C LEU A 659 -3.76 2.52 -11.06
N GLU A 660 -4.24 3.72 -10.72
CA GLU A 660 -3.70 4.98 -11.25
C GLU A 660 -2.22 5.19 -10.88
N ASP A 661 -1.80 4.71 -9.70
CA ASP A 661 -0.43 4.84 -9.18
C ASP A 661 0.61 4.08 -10.03
N ALA A 662 0.19 3.14 -10.87
CA ALA A 662 1.08 2.44 -11.81
C ALA A 662 1.59 3.35 -12.96
N TYR A 663 0.99 4.54 -13.13
CA TYR A 663 1.39 5.57 -14.10
C TYR A 663 1.49 6.96 -13.46
N ALA A 664 1.70 7.04 -12.14
CA ALA A 664 1.59 8.30 -11.40
C ALA A 664 2.52 9.39 -11.94
N SER A 665 3.76 9.07 -12.32
CA SER A 665 4.69 10.05 -12.90
C SER A 665 4.19 10.60 -14.23
N VAL A 666 3.66 9.73 -15.09
CA VAL A 666 3.09 10.10 -16.40
C VAL A 666 1.88 11.02 -16.21
N ILE A 667 1.00 10.68 -15.25
CA ILE A 667 -0.17 11.50 -14.88
C ILE A 667 0.28 12.86 -14.37
N LYS A 668 1.26 12.93 -13.46
CA LYS A 668 1.81 14.21 -12.96
C LYS A 668 2.46 15.03 -14.06
N ALA A 669 3.23 14.41 -14.96
CA ALA A 669 3.85 15.12 -16.07
C ALA A 669 2.81 15.72 -17.05
N LEU A 670 1.74 14.98 -17.37
CA LEU A 670 0.59 15.49 -18.12
C LEU A 670 -0.13 16.63 -17.38
N GLN A 671 -0.33 16.52 -16.05
CA GLN A 671 -0.93 17.58 -15.23
C GLN A 671 -0.08 18.86 -15.27
N HIS A 672 1.24 18.77 -15.08
CA HIS A 672 2.15 19.93 -15.15
C HIS A 672 2.08 20.63 -16.51
N ALA A 673 2.12 19.86 -17.62
CA ALA A 673 1.99 20.41 -18.97
C ALA A 673 0.62 21.07 -19.20
N SER A 674 -0.47 20.44 -18.75
CA SER A 674 -1.84 20.93 -18.95
C SER A 674 -2.12 22.22 -18.17
N ILE A 675 -1.70 22.30 -16.90
CA ILE A 675 -1.79 23.52 -16.08
C ILE A 675 -0.98 24.67 -16.72
N THR A 676 0.19 24.35 -17.28
CA THR A 676 1.06 25.34 -17.94
C THR A 676 0.42 25.91 -19.22
N VAL A 677 -0.26 25.08 -20.02
CA VAL A 677 -1.00 25.53 -21.23
C VAL A 677 -2.37 26.17 -20.89
N GLY A 678 -2.89 25.96 -19.68
CA GLY A 678 -4.17 26.49 -19.21
C GLY A 678 -5.38 25.63 -19.54
N TYR A 679 -5.23 24.30 -19.54
CA TYR A 679 -6.28 23.32 -19.82
C TYR A 679 -6.38 22.27 -18.69
N ARG A 680 -7.62 21.86 -18.37
CA ARG A 680 -7.96 20.75 -17.49
C ARG A 680 -7.69 19.43 -18.22
N LEU A 681 -6.81 18.60 -17.67
CA LEU A 681 -6.54 17.28 -18.20
C LEU A 681 -7.74 16.35 -17.97
N ASN A 682 -8.29 15.79 -19.04
CA ASN A 682 -9.25 14.70 -19.01
C ASN A 682 -8.54 13.43 -19.53
N LEU A 683 -8.09 12.57 -18.62
CA LEU A 683 -7.27 11.40 -18.95
C LEU A 683 -8.16 10.15 -19.03
N ILE A 684 -8.11 9.47 -20.17
CA ILE A 684 -8.88 8.26 -20.42
C ILE A 684 -7.92 7.07 -20.42
N PHE A 685 -8.13 6.12 -19.50
CA PHE A 685 -7.32 4.90 -19.39
C PHE A 685 -7.88 3.81 -20.30
N ILE A 686 -7.09 3.37 -21.29
CA ILE A 686 -7.47 2.32 -22.23
C ILE A 686 -6.55 1.12 -22.01
N GLU A 687 -7.12 -0.03 -21.65
CA GLU A 687 -6.32 -1.25 -21.47
C GLU A 687 -5.91 -1.78 -22.85
N ALA A 688 -4.61 -1.90 -23.08
CA ALA A 688 -4.07 -2.22 -24.41
C ALA A 688 -4.63 -3.55 -24.97
N CYS A 689 -4.87 -4.54 -24.10
CA CYS A 689 -5.51 -5.80 -24.50
C CYS A 689 -6.90 -5.60 -25.13
N HIS A 690 -7.69 -4.62 -24.70
CA HIS A 690 -9.02 -4.37 -25.29
C HIS A 690 -8.95 -3.88 -26.73
N LEU A 691 -7.80 -3.40 -27.21
CA LEU A 691 -7.59 -3.03 -28.62
C LEU A 691 -7.20 -4.23 -29.51
N GLU A 692 -7.06 -5.43 -28.95
CA GLU A 692 -6.62 -6.63 -29.67
C GLU A 692 -7.75 -7.37 -30.40
N ARG A 693 -7.39 -8.07 -31.48
CA ARG A 693 -8.35 -8.82 -32.30
C ARG A 693 -9.04 -9.95 -31.52
N ASN A 694 -8.37 -10.53 -30.53
CA ASN A 694 -8.93 -11.60 -29.70
C ASN A 694 -10.12 -11.07 -28.89
N THR A 695 -9.98 -9.91 -28.24
CA THR A 695 -11.07 -9.25 -27.51
C THR A 695 -12.23 -8.86 -28.41
N LYS A 696 -12.01 -8.53 -29.69
CA LYS A 696 -13.11 -8.31 -30.64
C LYS A 696 -14.01 -9.55 -30.80
N THR A 697 -13.45 -10.75 -30.66
CA THR A 697 -14.17 -12.03 -30.76
C THR A 697 -14.73 -12.47 -29.40
N GLU A 698 -13.93 -12.36 -28.34
CA GLU A 698 -14.27 -12.82 -26.98
C GLU A 698 -15.23 -11.88 -26.24
N ASN A 699 -15.02 -10.56 -26.35
CA ASN A 699 -15.80 -9.52 -25.67
C ASN A 699 -15.94 -8.27 -26.56
N PRO A 700 -16.82 -8.32 -27.59
CA PRO A 700 -16.96 -7.23 -28.57
C PRO A 700 -17.26 -5.86 -27.96
N GLN A 701 -18.01 -5.82 -26.85
CA GLN A 701 -18.40 -4.58 -26.16
C GLN A 701 -17.16 -3.79 -25.68
N LEU A 702 -16.26 -4.44 -24.93
CA LEU A 702 -15.04 -3.81 -24.42
C LEU A 702 -14.12 -3.34 -25.56
N TYR A 703 -14.07 -4.11 -26.65
CA TYR A 703 -13.31 -3.73 -27.85
C TYR A 703 -13.85 -2.45 -28.49
N TYR A 704 -15.16 -2.39 -28.78
CA TYR A 704 -15.74 -1.20 -29.43
C TYR A 704 -15.72 0.04 -28.52
N GLU A 705 -15.92 -0.12 -27.21
CA GLU A 705 -15.79 0.97 -26.25
C GLU A 705 -14.36 1.55 -26.20
N ALA A 706 -13.35 0.69 -26.11
CA ALA A 706 -11.94 1.10 -26.12
C ALA A 706 -11.57 1.85 -27.41
N TRP A 707 -12.03 1.37 -28.57
CA TRP A 707 -11.82 2.06 -29.85
C TRP A 707 -12.60 3.37 -29.97
N GLN A 708 -13.81 3.45 -29.44
CA GLN A 708 -14.59 4.69 -29.39
C GLN A 708 -13.87 5.75 -28.56
N GLN A 709 -13.43 5.39 -27.35
CA GLN A 709 -12.65 6.26 -26.47
C GLN A 709 -11.33 6.74 -27.12
N LEU A 710 -10.58 5.83 -27.75
CA LEU A 710 -9.34 6.16 -28.47
C LEU A 710 -9.61 7.15 -29.62
N SER A 711 -10.67 6.92 -30.41
CA SER A 711 -11.03 7.78 -31.55
C SER A 711 -11.46 9.19 -31.13
N ALA A 712 -12.10 9.31 -29.97
CA ALA A 712 -12.60 10.56 -29.40
C ALA A 712 -11.53 11.39 -28.66
N SER A 713 -10.32 10.87 -28.49
CA SER A 713 -9.20 11.57 -27.84
C SER A 713 -8.53 12.61 -28.74
N ASP A 714 -8.01 13.69 -28.15
CA ASP A 714 -7.26 14.75 -28.82
C ASP A 714 -5.76 14.44 -28.91
N GLY A 715 -5.27 13.48 -28.13
CA GLY A 715 -3.90 12.99 -28.14
C GLY A 715 -3.78 11.62 -27.49
N ILE A 716 -2.80 10.84 -27.93
CA ILE A 716 -2.59 9.45 -27.52
C ILE A 716 -1.20 9.33 -26.91
N ILE A 717 -1.11 8.68 -25.74
CA ILE A 717 0.15 8.38 -25.08
C ILE A 717 0.28 6.87 -24.83
N VAL A 718 1.41 6.30 -25.25
CA VAL A 718 1.77 4.90 -25.00
C VAL A 718 2.95 4.89 -24.04
N PRO A 719 2.73 4.66 -22.74
CA PRO A 719 3.80 4.60 -21.75
C PRO A 719 4.63 3.33 -21.88
N GLY A 720 5.71 3.26 -21.09
CA GLY A 720 6.58 2.10 -20.97
C GLY A 720 5.86 0.82 -20.51
N GLY A 721 6.63 -0.26 -20.37
CA GLY A 721 6.14 -1.55 -19.89
C GLY A 721 7.09 -2.68 -20.27
N PHE A 722 6.78 -3.88 -19.77
CA PHE A 722 7.57 -5.10 -19.97
C PHE A 722 6.67 -6.29 -20.26
N GLY A 723 7.19 -7.23 -21.05
CA GLY A 723 6.54 -8.49 -21.41
C GLY A 723 5.44 -8.35 -22.47
N GLN A 724 5.04 -9.50 -23.00
CA GLN A 724 4.29 -9.61 -24.26
C GLN A 724 2.84 -9.08 -24.20
N ARG A 725 2.23 -9.05 -23.00
CA ARG A 725 0.81 -8.74 -22.79
C ARG A 725 0.48 -7.29 -23.20
N GLY A 726 -0.42 -7.14 -24.18
CA GLY A 726 -0.91 -5.83 -24.65
C GLY A 726 -0.05 -5.15 -25.72
N ILE A 727 1.06 -5.74 -26.17
CA ILE A 727 1.91 -5.12 -27.20
C ILE A 727 1.19 -4.99 -28.54
N GLU A 728 0.44 -6.00 -28.97
CA GLU A 728 -0.34 -5.94 -30.22
C GLU A 728 -1.46 -4.89 -30.17
N GLY A 729 -2.01 -4.61 -28.98
CA GLY A 729 -2.90 -3.48 -28.75
C GLY A 729 -2.21 -2.12 -28.90
N LYS A 730 -1.02 -1.95 -28.29
CA LYS A 730 -0.20 -0.74 -28.40
C LYS A 730 0.21 -0.46 -29.86
N ILE A 731 0.61 -1.49 -30.61
CA ILE A 731 0.95 -1.37 -32.06
C ILE A 731 -0.24 -0.81 -32.85
N ARG A 732 -1.47 -1.27 -32.60
CA ARG A 732 -2.67 -0.74 -33.27
C ARG A 732 -2.99 0.71 -32.87
N ALA A 733 -2.73 1.11 -31.63
CA ALA A 733 -2.86 2.51 -31.21
C ALA A 733 -1.83 3.42 -31.92
N CYS A 734 -0.59 2.95 -32.10
CA CYS A 734 0.45 3.66 -32.86
C CYS A 734 0.02 3.84 -34.33
N GLN A 735 -0.53 2.79 -34.96
CA GLN A 735 -1.05 2.82 -36.33
C GLN A 735 -2.18 3.85 -36.47
N TRP A 736 -3.18 3.77 -35.59
CA TRP A 736 -4.32 4.68 -35.60
C TRP A 736 -3.88 6.14 -35.46
N SER A 737 -2.92 6.40 -34.57
CA SER A 737 -2.36 7.74 -34.36
C SER A 737 -1.74 8.28 -35.65
N ARG A 738 -0.86 7.49 -36.28
CA ARG A 738 -0.18 7.81 -37.54
C ARG A 738 -1.16 8.08 -38.68
N GLU A 739 -2.13 7.19 -38.88
CA GLU A 739 -3.07 7.26 -40.02
C GLU A 739 -4.13 8.36 -39.87
N LYS A 740 -4.58 8.64 -38.64
CA LYS A 740 -5.55 9.70 -38.36
C LYS A 740 -4.92 11.05 -38.00
N LYS A 741 -3.59 11.16 -38.08
CA LYS A 741 -2.80 12.35 -37.73
C LYS A 741 -3.08 12.87 -36.31
N LYS A 742 -3.35 11.96 -35.37
CA LYS A 742 -3.63 12.29 -33.96
C LYS A 742 -2.30 12.45 -33.20
N PRO A 743 -2.08 13.54 -32.45
CA PRO A 743 -0.89 13.76 -31.65
C PRO A 743 -0.50 12.54 -30.80
N PHE A 744 0.76 12.10 -30.91
CA PHE A 744 1.26 10.87 -30.30
C PHE A 744 2.55 11.11 -29.51
N LEU A 745 2.62 10.51 -28.32
CA LEU A 745 3.85 10.37 -27.53
C LEU A 745 4.04 8.90 -27.12
N GLY A 746 5.14 8.28 -27.59
CA GLY A 746 5.58 6.96 -27.13
C GLY A 746 6.74 7.09 -26.13
N ILE A 747 6.66 6.43 -24.98
CA ILE A 747 7.72 6.42 -23.96
C ILE A 747 8.28 5.01 -23.80
N CYS A 748 9.60 4.85 -23.91
CA CYS A 748 10.31 3.57 -23.84
C CYS A 748 9.68 2.53 -24.80
N LEU A 749 8.97 1.53 -24.27
CA LEU A 749 8.19 0.56 -25.06
C LEU A 749 7.23 1.21 -26.07
N GLY A 750 6.76 2.44 -25.84
CA GLY A 750 5.96 3.20 -26.80
C GLY A 750 6.71 3.59 -28.08
N LEU A 751 8.00 3.94 -27.99
CA LEU A 751 8.86 4.15 -29.17
C LEU A 751 9.05 2.81 -29.91
N GLN A 752 9.34 1.74 -29.18
CA GLN A 752 9.57 0.41 -29.76
C GLN A 752 8.33 -0.10 -30.50
N ALA A 753 7.13 0.06 -29.91
CA ALA A 753 5.86 -0.29 -30.54
C ALA A 753 5.59 0.53 -31.82
N ALA A 754 5.97 1.81 -31.86
CA ALA A 754 5.86 2.65 -33.05
C ALA A 754 6.83 2.21 -34.17
N VAL A 755 8.07 1.84 -33.85
CA VAL A 755 9.05 1.30 -34.82
C VAL A 755 8.58 -0.05 -35.40
N ILE A 756 8.01 -0.92 -34.56
CA ILE A 756 7.43 -2.21 -35.00
C ILE A 756 6.21 -1.97 -35.91
N GLU A 757 5.32 -1.04 -35.55
CA GLU A 757 4.16 -0.65 -36.35
C GLU A 757 4.56 -0.16 -37.74
N PHE A 758 5.51 0.78 -37.79
CA PHE A 758 5.97 1.39 -39.03
C PHE A 758 6.68 0.37 -39.95
N SER A 759 7.48 -0.54 -39.36
CA SER A 759 8.13 -1.63 -40.09
C SER A 759 7.10 -2.56 -40.76
N ARG A 760 6.05 -2.96 -40.05
CA ARG A 760 4.98 -3.82 -40.61
C ARG A 760 4.16 -3.08 -41.67
N ASN A 761 3.68 -1.88 -41.35
CA ASN A 761 2.66 -1.22 -42.17
C ASN A 761 3.23 -0.38 -43.33
N VAL A 762 4.42 0.20 -43.19
CA VAL A 762 5.05 1.06 -44.23
C VAL A 762 6.12 0.28 -45.00
N LEU A 763 7.11 -0.31 -44.31
CA LEU A 763 8.17 -1.10 -44.97
C LEU A 763 7.71 -2.48 -45.49
N LYS A 764 6.48 -2.91 -45.15
CA LYS A 764 5.92 -4.22 -45.50
C LYS A 764 6.75 -5.41 -45.00
N LEU A 765 7.44 -5.21 -43.89
CA LEU A 765 8.15 -6.26 -43.17
C LEU A 765 7.15 -6.99 -42.26
N ASP A 766 6.38 -7.90 -42.86
CA ASP A 766 5.51 -8.81 -42.11
C ASP A 766 6.32 -9.59 -41.06
N ASN A 767 5.68 -9.97 -39.95
CA ASN A 767 6.32 -10.61 -38.78
C ASN A 767 7.44 -9.83 -38.05
N ALA A 768 7.78 -8.60 -38.47
CA ALA A 768 8.73 -7.74 -37.75
C ALA A 768 8.30 -7.53 -36.29
N ASN A 769 9.23 -7.74 -35.35
CA ASN A 769 8.92 -7.69 -33.92
C ASN A 769 10.16 -7.43 -33.06
N SER A 770 9.96 -7.25 -31.75
CA SER A 770 11.03 -7.27 -30.74
C SER A 770 11.43 -8.69 -30.37
N THR A 771 12.72 -8.90 -30.13
CA THR A 771 13.26 -10.15 -29.57
C THR A 771 12.73 -10.44 -28.15
N GLU A 772 12.19 -9.45 -27.43
CA GLU A 772 11.49 -9.65 -26.14
C GLU A 772 10.22 -10.50 -26.31
N VAL A 773 9.48 -10.27 -27.39
CA VAL A 773 8.16 -10.88 -27.62
C VAL A 773 8.21 -12.04 -28.62
N ASN A 774 9.05 -11.97 -29.64
CA ASN A 774 9.35 -13.12 -30.49
C ASN A 774 10.86 -13.22 -30.75
N PRO A 775 11.61 -14.00 -29.93
CA PRO A 775 13.04 -14.25 -30.15
C PRO A 775 13.39 -14.90 -31.50
N LYS A 776 12.40 -15.44 -32.22
CA LYS A 776 12.55 -16.12 -33.52
C LYS A 776 11.94 -15.34 -34.68
N THR A 777 11.76 -14.02 -34.55
CA THR A 777 11.32 -13.18 -35.69
C THR A 777 12.36 -13.17 -36.80
N GLU A 778 11.90 -13.25 -38.05
CA GLU A 778 12.73 -13.11 -39.26
C GLU A 778 13.25 -11.67 -39.44
N HIS A 779 12.59 -10.69 -38.80
CA HIS A 779 12.89 -9.27 -38.89
C HIS A 779 13.01 -8.65 -37.48
N PRO A 780 14.15 -8.86 -36.78
CA PRO A 780 14.39 -8.36 -35.43
C PRO A 780 14.71 -6.85 -35.47
N VAL A 781 13.65 -6.05 -35.55
CA VAL A 781 13.73 -4.58 -35.61
C VAL A 781 14.05 -3.94 -34.25
N ILE A 782 13.77 -4.65 -33.15
CA ILE A 782 14.15 -4.29 -31.79
C ILE A 782 14.91 -5.49 -31.19
N ILE A 783 16.09 -5.26 -30.62
CA ILE A 783 17.04 -6.28 -30.13
C ILE A 783 17.50 -6.00 -28.69
N ASP A 784 17.88 -7.03 -27.92
CA ASP A 784 18.51 -6.86 -26.61
C ASP A 784 19.94 -6.35 -26.83
N MET A 785 20.24 -5.13 -26.37
CA MET A 785 21.56 -4.50 -26.52
C MET A 785 22.04 -3.97 -25.16
N PRO A 786 22.35 -4.89 -24.21
CA PRO A 786 22.69 -4.50 -22.85
C PRO A 786 24.02 -3.75 -22.78
N GLU A 787 24.20 -3.00 -21.70
CA GLU A 787 25.44 -2.28 -21.44
C GLU A 787 26.47 -3.12 -20.69
N HIS A 788 27.74 -2.94 -21.04
CA HIS A 788 28.87 -3.63 -20.47
C HIS A 788 29.78 -2.62 -19.78
N HIS A 789 29.53 -2.38 -18.50
CA HIS A 789 30.32 -1.45 -17.69
C HIS A 789 31.58 -2.13 -17.13
N PRO A 790 32.77 -1.51 -17.21
CA PRO A 790 33.99 -2.05 -16.60
C PRO A 790 33.79 -2.33 -15.10
N GLY A 791 34.00 -3.58 -14.69
CA GLY A 791 33.80 -4.03 -13.31
C GLY A 791 32.44 -4.68 -13.02
N GLN A 792 31.48 -4.66 -13.95
CA GLN A 792 30.24 -5.43 -13.87
C GLN A 792 30.29 -6.60 -14.86
N MET A 793 29.92 -7.81 -14.41
CA MET A 793 29.89 -9.00 -15.25
C MET A 793 28.48 -9.26 -15.81
N GLY A 794 28.40 -9.59 -17.09
CA GLY A 794 27.14 -9.80 -17.81
C GLY A 794 26.59 -8.52 -18.44
N GLY A 795 25.45 -8.66 -19.13
CA GLY A 795 24.75 -7.55 -19.76
C GLY A 795 23.85 -6.81 -18.76
N THR A 796 24.11 -5.52 -18.56
CA THR A 796 23.37 -4.66 -17.62
C THR A 796 22.30 -3.82 -18.31
N MET A 797 21.29 -3.39 -17.56
CA MET A 797 20.20 -2.54 -18.07
C MET A 797 20.71 -1.10 -18.32
N ARG A 798 20.27 -0.46 -19.42
CA ARG A 798 20.47 0.98 -19.63
C ARG A 798 19.62 1.73 -18.62
N LEU A 799 20.29 2.21 -17.57
CA LEU A 799 19.67 2.75 -16.37
C LEU A 799 20.30 4.08 -15.97
N GLY A 800 19.48 4.96 -15.39
CA GLY A 800 19.90 6.28 -14.89
C GLY A 800 20.00 7.34 -15.98
N LYS A 801 20.66 8.44 -15.66
CA LYS A 801 20.82 9.60 -16.55
C LYS A 801 21.82 9.32 -17.67
N ARG A 802 21.42 9.57 -18.92
CA ARG A 802 22.29 9.48 -20.10
C ARG A 802 22.08 10.69 -21.01
N THR A 803 23.15 11.07 -21.69
CA THR A 803 23.14 12.17 -22.66
C THR A 803 22.64 11.68 -24.02
N THR A 804 21.58 12.31 -24.51
CA THR A 804 21.06 12.18 -25.88
C THR A 804 21.49 13.40 -26.69
N MET A 805 22.15 13.17 -27.82
CA MET A 805 22.61 14.18 -28.77
C MET A 805 21.56 14.41 -29.87
N PHE A 806 21.20 15.66 -30.14
CA PHE A 806 20.34 16.01 -31.27
C PHE A 806 21.16 16.33 -32.51
N ARG A 807 20.82 15.72 -33.66
CA ARG A 807 21.56 15.88 -34.92
C ARG A 807 20.85 16.71 -35.98
N TYR A 808 19.53 16.79 -35.89
CA TYR A 808 18.68 17.40 -36.91
C TYR A 808 17.90 18.59 -36.34
N ASP A 809 17.31 19.40 -37.22
CA ASP A 809 16.26 20.33 -36.81
C ASP A 809 14.98 19.53 -36.56
N SER A 810 14.45 19.60 -35.34
CA SER A 810 13.37 18.74 -34.87
C SER A 810 12.40 19.50 -33.96
N VAL A 811 11.16 19.02 -33.85
CA VAL A 811 10.16 19.65 -32.97
C VAL A 811 10.62 19.54 -31.52
N ILE A 812 11.14 18.37 -31.14
CA ILE A 812 11.62 18.08 -29.79
C ILE A 812 12.80 18.98 -29.40
N ARG A 813 13.78 19.18 -30.29
CA ARG A 813 14.95 20.06 -30.02
C ARG A 813 14.51 21.51 -29.79
N LYS A 814 13.51 22.00 -30.53
CA LYS A 814 12.92 23.33 -30.30
C LYS A 814 12.23 23.43 -28.94
N LEU A 815 11.50 22.39 -28.53
CA LEU A 815 10.86 22.34 -27.21
C LEU A 815 11.88 22.30 -26.05
N TYR A 816 13.05 21.69 -26.25
CA TYR A 816 14.19 21.77 -25.32
C TYR A 816 15.02 23.08 -25.45
N GLY A 817 14.63 24.02 -26.30
CA GLY A 817 15.27 25.34 -26.40
C GLY A 817 16.45 25.43 -27.38
N ASN A 818 16.49 24.58 -28.40
CA ASN A 818 17.55 24.50 -29.42
C ASN A 818 18.94 24.09 -28.89
N VAL A 819 18.99 23.35 -27.79
CA VAL A 819 20.22 22.72 -27.30
C VAL A 819 20.72 21.61 -28.23
N ASP A 820 22.01 21.31 -28.17
CA ASP A 820 22.63 20.22 -28.96
C ASP A 820 22.56 18.86 -28.27
N SER A 821 22.37 18.84 -26.96
CA SER A 821 22.26 17.64 -26.14
C SER A 821 21.32 17.84 -24.96
N VAL A 822 20.68 16.76 -24.51
CA VAL A 822 19.87 16.70 -23.30
C VAL A 822 20.24 15.49 -22.47
N ASP A 823 20.17 15.62 -21.15
CA ASP A 823 20.32 14.50 -20.24
C ASP A 823 18.96 14.07 -19.70
N GLU A 824 18.59 12.82 -19.93
CA GLU A 824 17.31 12.25 -19.52
C GLU A 824 17.51 10.88 -18.86
N ARG A 825 16.51 10.36 -18.16
CA ARG A 825 16.60 9.10 -17.40
C ARG A 825 16.08 7.91 -18.20
N HIS A 826 16.85 6.83 -18.25
CA HIS A 826 16.53 5.60 -18.96
C HIS A 826 16.27 4.45 -17.99
N ARG A 827 15.45 3.49 -18.42
CA ARG A 827 15.16 2.24 -17.70
C ARG A 827 14.72 1.14 -18.68
N HIS A 828 15.64 0.67 -19.51
CA HIS A 828 15.33 -0.35 -20.51
C HIS A 828 16.54 -1.20 -20.93
N ARG A 829 16.28 -2.23 -21.73
CA ARG A 829 17.31 -3.17 -22.24
C ARG A 829 17.34 -3.29 -23.77
N TYR A 830 16.20 -3.00 -24.40
CA TYR A 830 15.96 -3.28 -25.80
C TYR A 830 16.09 -2.01 -26.63
N GLU A 831 16.89 -2.08 -27.68
CA GLU A 831 17.22 -0.97 -28.58
C GLU A 831 16.70 -1.24 -29.99
N VAL A 832 16.53 -0.17 -30.78
CA VAL A 832 16.30 -0.29 -32.22
C VAL A 832 17.52 -0.91 -32.88
N ASN A 833 17.33 -1.93 -33.70
CA ASN A 833 18.42 -2.56 -34.43
C ASN A 833 19.00 -1.57 -35.48
N PRO A 834 20.29 -1.18 -35.38
CA PRO A 834 20.90 -0.22 -36.30
C PRO A 834 20.81 -0.61 -37.78
N ASP A 835 20.78 -1.91 -38.10
CA ASP A 835 20.70 -2.40 -39.49
C ASP A 835 19.42 -1.94 -40.22
N PHE A 836 18.33 -1.73 -39.48
CA PHE A 836 17.04 -1.30 -40.04
C PHE A 836 16.87 0.23 -40.09
N VAL A 837 17.73 0.99 -39.40
CA VAL A 837 17.62 2.46 -39.29
C VAL A 837 17.61 3.15 -40.66
N PRO A 838 18.53 2.86 -41.62
CA PRO A 838 18.53 3.54 -42.91
C PRO A 838 17.26 3.32 -43.74
N ALA A 839 16.59 2.16 -43.57
CA ALA A 839 15.32 1.87 -44.25
C ALA A 839 14.16 2.69 -43.66
N LEU A 840 14.13 2.85 -42.33
CA LEU A 840 13.11 3.62 -41.62
C LEU A 840 13.22 5.13 -41.91
N GLU A 841 14.43 5.70 -41.91
CA GLU A 841 14.64 7.13 -42.20
C GLU A 841 14.28 7.50 -43.64
N LYS A 842 14.52 6.58 -44.58
CA LYS A 842 14.19 6.76 -46.01
C LYS A 842 12.69 6.95 -46.24
N GLU A 843 11.86 6.15 -45.58
CA GLU A 843 10.38 6.28 -45.64
C GLU A 843 9.82 7.36 -44.68
N GLY A 844 10.70 8.05 -43.94
CA GLY A 844 10.39 9.30 -43.25
C GLY A 844 10.17 9.22 -41.75
N LEU A 845 10.43 8.07 -41.11
CA LEU A 845 10.55 7.96 -39.66
C LEU A 845 12.00 8.30 -39.26
N MET A 846 12.23 9.55 -38.85
CA MET A 846 13.56 10.08 -38.58
C MET A 846 14.02 9.78 -37.15
N PHE A 847 15.28 9.42 -36.96
CA PHE A 847 15.89 9.32 -35.63
C PHE A 847 16.59 10.64 -35.30
N VAL A 848 15.89 11.51 -34.57
CA VAL A 848 16.35 12.89 -34.31
C VAL A 848 17.32 13.00 -33.13
N GLY A 849 17.23 12.06 -32.18
CA GLY A 849 18.07 11.96 -30.99
C GLY A 849 18.83 10.63 -30.96
N HIS A 850 20.14 10.70 -30.74
CA HIS A 850 21.10 9.60 -30.74
C HIS A 850 21.79 9.54 -29.39
N ASP A 851 22.31 8.39 -28.96
CA ASP A 851 23.20 8.35 -27.81
C ASP A 851 24.56 9.01 -28.10
N ALA A 852 25.37 9.25 -27.07
CA ALA A 852 26.68 9.88 -27.21
C ALA A 852 27.65 9.11 -28.14
N GLU A 853 27.51 7.79 -28.24
CA GLU A 853 28.33 6.93 -29.10
C GLU A 853 27.74 6.75 -30.50
N LEU A 854 26.52 7.25 -30.76
CA LEU A 854 25.82 7.21 -32.06
C LEU A 854 25.43 5.79 -32.53
N HIS A 855 25.40 4.84 -31.61
CA HIS A 855 25.01 3.45 -31.88
C HIS A 855 23.52 3.21 -31.62
N ARG A 856 22.90 4.03 -30.76
CA ARG A 856 21.52 3.83 -30.27
C ARG A 856 20.63 5.01 -30.61
N MET A 857 19.40 4.67 -30.96
CA MET A 857 18.41 5.61 -31.46
C MET A 857 17.40 5.94 -30.36
N GLU A 858 17.53 7.13 -29.79
CA GLU A 858 16.85 7.49 -28.54
C GLU A 858 15.54 8.27 -28.77
N VAL A 859 15.40 8.98 -29.89
CA VAL A 859 14.20 9.79 -30.20
C VAL A 859 13.80 9.66 -31.67
N ILE A 860 12.52 9.33 -31.91
CA ILE A 860 11.90 9.30 -33.25
C ILE A 860 10.97 10.50 -33.48
N GLU A 861 10.98 11.03 -34.71
CA GLU A 861 9.96 11.95 -35.23
C GLU A 861 9.48 11.50 -36.62
N LEU A 862 8.17 11.51 -36.86
CA LEU A 862 7.60 11.19 -38.17
C LEU A 862 7.40 12.46 -39.02
N LYS A 863 7.98 12.48 -40.23
CA LYS A 863 7.75 13.55 -41.21
C LYS A 863 6.27 13.68 -41.58
N ASN A 864 5.82 14.91 -41.85
CA ASN A 864 4.46 15.25 -42.30
C ASN A 864 3.30 14.91 -41.33
N HIS A 865 3.60 14.70 -40.04
CA HIS A 865 2.64 14.51 -38.96
C HIS A 865 2.66 15.69 -37.97
N PRO A 866 1.53 16.17 -37.42
CA PRO A 866 1.49 17.36 -36.55
C PRO A 866 2.32 17.22 -35.27
N TYR A 867 2.27 16.05 -34.62
CA TYR A 867 3.16 15.67 -33.52
C TYR A 867 3.17 14.14 -33.38
N TYR A 868 4.26 13.48 -33.75
CA TYR A 868 4.45 12.04 -33.55
C TYR A 868 5.86 11.85 -33.04
N VAL A 869 6.01 11.79 -31.72
CA VAL A 869 7.30 11.70 -31.05
C VAL A 869 7.34 10.39 -30.27
N GLY A 870 8.46 9.70 -30.32
CA GLY A 870 8.78 8.62 -29.39
C GLY A 870 10.11 8.92 -28.72
N THR A 871 10.24 8.62 -27.42
CA THR A 871 11.48 8.70 -26.66
C THR A 871 11.77 7.35 -26.01
N GLN A 872 13.01 6.88 -26.04
CA GLN A 872 13.46 5.70 -25.30
C GLN A 872 13.60 6.02 -23.80
N TYR A 873 14.04 7.23 -23.46
CA TYR A 873 14.06 7.76 -22.10
C TYR A 873 12.64 8.04 -21.57
N HIS A 874 12.56 8.25 -20.25
CA HIS A 874 11.36 8.53 -19.46
C HIS A 874 11.26 10.03 -19.08
N PRO A 875 10.68 10.88 -19.96
CA PRO A 875 10.55 12.33 -19.72
C PRO A 875 9.70 12.70 -18.49
N GLU A 876 8.94 11.76 -17.92
CA GLU A 876 8.06 11.95 -16.77
C GLU A 876 8.80 12.15 -15.44
N TYR A 877 10.04 11.64 -15.34
CA TYR A 877 10.82 11.71 -14.11
C TYR A 877 11.39 13.11 -13.85
N LEU A 878 11.86 13.80 -14.91
CA LEU A 878 12.41 15.16 -14.83
C LEU A 878 11.36 16.29 -14.90
N SER A 879 10.07 15.94 -15.07
CA SER A 879 8.98 16.93 -15.02
C SER A 879 8.86 17.58 -13.64
N ARG A 880 8.80 18.90 -13.56
CA ARG A 880 8.55 19.68 -12.33
C ARG A 880 7.27 20.53 -12.48
N PRO A 881 6.56 20.90 -11.39
CA PRO A 881 5.32 21.67 -11.49
C PRO A 881 5.49 23.06 -12.13
N LEU A 882 6.65 23.70 -11.92
CA LEU A 882 7.01 25.00 -12.50
C LEU A 882 7.81 24.90 -13.82
N LYS A 883 8.26 23.69 -14.18
CA LYS A 883 9.05 23.40 -15.39
C LYS A 883 8.55 22.05 -15.96
N PRO A 884 7.44 22.06 -16.73
CA PRO A 884 6.89 20.83 -17.28
C PRO A 884 7.86 20.19 -18.27
N SER A 885 7.82 18.87 -18.37
CA SER A 885 8.68 18.12 -19.28
C SER A 885 8.37 18.45 -20.76
N PRO A 886 9.38 18.80 -21.60
CA PRO A 886 9.15 19.28 -22.96
C PRO A 886 8.37 18.33 -23.89
N PRO A 887 8.59 17.00 -23.90
CA PRO A 887 7.80 16.09 -24.74
C PRO A 887 6.32 16.03 -24.36
N PHE A 888 5.99 16.20 -23.07
CA PHE A 888 4.62 16.27 -22.58
C PHE A 888 3.97 17.62 -22.92
N LEU A 889 4.71 18.72 -22.81
CA LEU A 889 4.25 20.04 -23.23
C LEU A 889 3.94 20.07 -24.73
N GLY A 890 4.80 19.47 -25.56
CA GLY A 890 4.61 19.30 -26.99
C GLY A 890 3.32 18.55 -27.33
N LEU A 891 3.05 17.44 -26.65
CA LEU A 891 1.82 16.64 -26.83
C LEU A 891 0.56 17.48 -26.54
N ILE A 892 0.48 18.13 -25.38
CA ILE A 892 -0.69 18.93 -25.00
C ILE A 892 -0.88 20.10 -25.97
N LEU A 893 0.20 20.81 -26.33
CA LEU A 893 0.16 21.90 -27.31
C LEU A 893 -0.30 21.45 -28.70
N ALA A 894 0.06 20.23 -29.12
CA ALA A 894 -0.40 19.65 -30.38
C ALA A 894 -1.90 19.29 -30.33
N SER A 895 -2.35 18.64 -29.24
CA SER A 895 -3.76 18.28 -29.04
C SER A 895 -4.71 19.49 -29.04
N VAL A 896 -4.26 20.66 -28.55
CA VAL A 896 -5.05 21.90 -28.59
C VAL A 896 -4.76 22.80 -29.81
N GLY A 897 -3.99 22.31 -30.79
CA GLY A 897 -3.67 23.03 -32.03
C GLY A 897 -2.78 24.28 -31.87
N ARG A 898 -2.08 24.42 -30.74
CA ARG A 898 -1.27 25.61 -30.41
C ARG A 898 0.24 25.43 -30.62
N LEU A 899 0.73 24.22 -30.87
CA LEU A 899 2.16 23.91 -31.00
C LEU A 899 2.90 24.84 -31.96
N GLN A 900 2.41 25.03 -33.18
CA GLN A 900 3.07 25.89 -34.18
C GLN A 900 3.14 27.36 -33.74
N SER A 901 2.11 27.87 -33.06
CA SER A 901 2.11 29.23 -32.50
C SER A 901 3.15 29.37 -31.38
N PHE A 902 3.35 28.33 -30.56
CA PHE A 902 4.32 28.34 -29.47
C PHE A 902 5.77 28.29 -29.98
N LEU A 903 6.04 27.42 -30.97
CA LEU A 903 7.36 27.33 -31.63
C LEU A 903 7.73 28.66 -32.32
N ASN A 904 6.78 29.27 -33.05
CA ASN A 904 6.99 30.56 -33.73
C ASN A 904 7.20 31.74 -32.76
N GLN A 905 6.73 31.62 -31.52
CA GLN A 905 6.93 32.63 -30.46
C GLN A 905 8.24 32.42 -29.66
N GLY A 906 9.13 31.54 -30.14
CA GLY A 906 10.41 31.26 -29.48
C GLY A 906 10.24 30.46 -28.18
N CYS A 907 9.27 29.53 -28.16
CA CYS A 907 8.97 28.67 -27.01
C CYS A 907 8.62 29.42 -25.72
N LYS A 908 8.05 30.63 -25.85
CA LYS A 908 7.45 31.39 -24.75
C LYS A 908 5.93 31.27 -24.80
N LEU A 909 5.30 31.09 -23.64
CA LEU A 909 3.87 31.28 -23.50
C LEU A 909 3.57 32.79 -23.44
N THR A 910 2.52 33.23 -24.13
CA THR A 910 2.17 34.66 -24.20
C THR A 910 1.89 35.25 -22.81
N PRO A 911 2.26 36.53 -22.54
CA PRO A 911 2.35 37.10 -21.18
C PRO A 911 1.01 37.37 -20.46
N ARG A 912 -0.11 36.77 -20.91
CA ARG A 912 -1.27 36.52 -20.05
C ARG A 912 -1.12 35.21 -19.23
N HIS A 913 -0.05 34.45 -19.46
CA HIS A 913 0.25 33.17 -18.81
C HIS A 913 1.68 33.08 -18.24
N SER A 914 2.51 34.12 -18.29
CA SER A 914 3.71 34.25 -17.45
C SER A 914 3.65 35.57 -16.67
N SER A 915 3.69 35.46 -15.34
CA SER A 915 3.98 36.58 -14.44
C SER A 915 5.51 36.74 -14.38
N ASP A 916 6.11 37.27 -15.44
CA ASP A 916 7.53 37.61 -15.44
C ASP A 916 7.79 38.89 -14.64
N ASP A 917 8.99 38.98 -14.05
CA ASP A 917 9.41 40.05 -13.14
C ASP A 917 9.54 41.43 -13.84
N SER A 918 8.44 42.16 -14.01
CA SER A 918 8.42 43.64 -14.05
C SER A 918 7.02 44.21 -13.77
N ASP A 919 6.96 45.26 -12.96
CA ASP A 919 5.98 46.35 -13.03
C ASP A 919 4.48 46.01 -12.90
N ILE A 920 4.10 45.26 -11.85
CA ILE A 920 2.78 45.44 -11.21
C ILE A 920 2.99 45.77 -9.74
N ALA A 921 2.95 47.07 -9.44
CA ALA A 921 2.93 47.61 -8.09
C ALA A 921 1.97 48.81 -8.05
N SER A 922 0.78 48.63 -7.46
CA SER A 922 0.09 49.68 -6.65
C SER A 922 -1.29 49.27 -6.11
N ASP A 923 -2.11 48.48 -6.82
CA ASP A 923 -3.58 48.65 -6.69
C ASP A 923 -4.36 47.63 -5.81
N ASP A 924 -3.82 46.45 -5.47
CA ASP A 924 -4.63 45.38 -4.83
C ASP A 924 -4.65 45.38 -3.29
N ASP A 925 -3.66 45.95 -2.60
CA ASP A 925 -3.62 45.94 -1.12
C ASP A 925 -4.63 46.93 -0.49
N ASP A 926 -4.97 48.01 -1.19
CA ASP A 926 -5.84 49.08 -0.69
C ASP A 926 -7.31 48.62 -0.53
N ASN A 927 -7.76 47.64 -1.32
CA ASN A 927 -9.11 47.07 -1.21
C ASN A 927 -9.27 46.16 0.04
N SER A 928 -8.21 45.46 0.44
CA SER A 928 -8.25 44.53 1.58
C SER A 928 -8.28 45.28 2.92
N GLN A 929 -7.50 46.37 3.06
CA GLN A 929 -7.53 47.22 4.25
C GLN A 929 -8.86 47.98 4.37
N ASN A 930 -9.42 48.48 3.26
CA ASN A 930 -10.73 49.16 3.27
C ASN A 930 -11.90 48.23 3.67
N MET A 931 -11.82 46.91 3.43
CA MET A 931 -12.80 45.95 3.97
C MET A 931 -12.67 45.79 5.48
N ILE A 932 -11.45 45.68 6.03
CA ILE A 932 -11.21 45.51 7.47
C ILE A 932 -11.71 46.74 8.25
N VAL A 933 -11.40 47.95 7.77
CA VAL A 933 -11.87 49.20 8.38
C VAL A 933 -13.41 49.35 8.34
N LYS A 934 -14.08 48.80 7.31
CA LYS A 934 -15.56 48.73 7.27
C LYS A 934 -16.12 47.73 8.29
N ILE A 935 -15.48 46.57 8.47
CA ILE A 935 -15.92 45.53 9.41
C ILE A 935 -15.77 45.98 10.87
N GLU A 936 -14.71 46.72 11.21
CA GLU A 936 -14.57 47.31 12.55
C GLU A 936 -15.61 48.40 12.83
N LYS A 937 -15.88 49.29 11.86
CA LYS A 937 -16.94 50.31 12.00
C LYS A 937 -18.34 49.70 12.13
N LEU A 938 -18.61 48.54 11.50
CA LEU A 938 -19.88 47.83 11.61
C LEU A 938 -20.06 47.05 12.92
N LYS A 939 -18.99 46.82 13.70
CA LYS A 939 -19.08 46.21 15.05
C LYS A 939 -19.34 47.22 16.17
N LEU A 940 -19.16 48.52 15.93
CA LEU A 940 -19.27 49.57 16.94
C LEU A 940 -20.71 50.12 17.14
N ASN A 941 -21.61 49.93 16.18
CA ASN A 941 -23.00 50.38 16.27
C ASN A 941 -23.97 49.18 16.34
N GLY A 942 -24.17 48.65 17.54
CA GLY A 942 -25.20 47.63 17.77
C GLY A 942 -26.59 48.24 17.93
N THR A 943 -27.52 47.93 17.01
CA THR A 943 -28.98 47.71 17.22
C THR A 943 -29.73 47.70 15.89
N ALA A 944 -30.22 46.54 15.45
CA ALA A 944 -31.47 46.37 14.67
C ALA A 944 -31.69 44.88 14.35
N THR A 945 -32.95 44.45 14.33
CA THR A 945 -33.38 43.08 14.00
C THR A 945 -34.13 43.02 12.68
N LEU A 946 -33.89 41.91 11.95
CA LEU A 946 -34.80 41.24 11.02
C LEU A 946 -35.20 41.92 9.68
N HIS A 947 -35.28 41.03 8.68
CA HIS A 947 -35.92 41.13 7.36
C HIS A 947 -35.27 41.99 6.25
N GLU A 948 -35.53 41.50 5.03
CA GLU A 948 -35.18 42.02 3.70
C GLU A 948 -33.69 42.10 3.33
N ILE A 949 -33.29 41.26 2.36
CA ILE A 949 -32.80 41.68 1.04
C ILE A 949 -32.97 40.46 0.11
N ASN A 950 -33.96 40.53 -0.78
CA ASN A 950 -34.08 39.66 -1.94
C ASN A 950 -34.64 40.55 -3.05
N GLY A 951 -33.77 41.04 -3.96
CA GLY A 951 -34.14 42.15 -4.83
C GLY A 951 -33.08 42.50 -5.89
N THR A 952 -33.22 41.88 -7.06
CA THR A 952 -33.13 42.52 -8.38
C THR A 952 -32.12 43.66 -8.61
N VAL A 953 -31.12 43.41 -9.47
CA VAL A 953 -30.52 44.47 -10.31
C VAL A 953 -30.96 44.24 -11.74
N ASP A 954 -31.77 45.17 -12.25
CA ASP A 954 -32.37 45.14 -13.57
C ASP A 954 -31.46 45.76 -14.65
N ARG A 955 -31.69 45.44 -15.92
CA ARG A 955 -30.91 45.95 -17.06
C ARG A 955 -31.60 47.16 -17.71
N SER A 956 -30.84 48.22 -17.94
CA SER A 956 -31.18 49.26 -18.92
C SER A 956 -29.91 49.74 -19.63
N ALA A 957 -29.89 50.24 -20.86
CA ALA A 957 -30.69 50.07 -22.09
C ALA A 957 -30.18 51.15 -23.07
N SER A 958 -29.53 50.77 -24.18
CA SER A 958 -29.32 51.61 -25.37
C SER A 958 -28.74 50.76 -26.53
N ARG A 959 -29.00 50.97 -27.83
CA ARG A 959 -30.12 51.65 -28.53
C ARG A 959 -30.14 51.18 -30.01
N ALA A 960 -31.29 50.72 -30.48
CA ALA A 960 -31.78 50.64 -31.88
C ALA A 960 -30.87 50.22 -33.08
N LYS A 961 -31.29 49.15 -33.78
CA LYS A 961 -31.66 49.09 -35.24
C LYS A 961 -31.97 47.62 -35.64
N SER A 962 -33.24 47.24 -35.76
CA SER A 962 -34.03 47.17 -37.02
C SER A 962 -33.63 46.03 -37.98
N GLY A 963 -34.41 44.95 -38.01
CA GLY A 963 -34.32 43.83 -38.97
C GLY A 963 -35.37 42.76 -38.66
N THR A 964 -36.36 42.60 -39.54
CA THR A 964 -37.60 41.81 -39.32
C THR A 964 -37.68 40.56 -40.19
N SER A 965 -38.00 39.39 -39.60
CA SER A 965 -38.71 38.21 -40.16
C SER A 965 -38.48 37.03 -39.20
N SER A 966 -39.43 36.63 -38.34
CA SER A 966 -40.68 35.88 -38.57
C SER A 966 -40.51 34.35 -38.49
N ASP A 967 -41.55 33.69 -37.96
CA ASP A 967 -41.91 32.27 -38.10
C ASP A 967 -41.00 31.24 -37.36
N THR A 968 -41.34 30.75 -36.15
CA THR A 968 -42.45 29.88 -35.66
C THR A 968 -42.17 28.37 -35.74
N SER A 969 -42.59 27.64 -34.68
CA SER A 969 -42.73 26.17 -34.58
C SER A 969 -41.43 25.33 -34.61
N SER A 970 -41.29 24.19 -33.94
CA SER A 970 -42.11 23.56 -32.87
C SER A 970 -41.39 22.34 -32.27
N ASP A 971 -41.46 22.20 -30.95
CA ASP A 971 -41.68 20.95 -30.19
C ASP A 971 -40.67 19.77 -30.18
N LEU A 972 -40.89 18.96 -29.12
CA LEU A 972 -40.51 17.55 -28.91
C LEU A 972 -39.08 17.20 -28.45
N ALA A 973 -38.93 17.29 -27.13
CA ALA A 973 -38.40 16.26 -26.23
C ALA A 973 -37.70 15.01 -26.82
N ASN A 974 -36.42 14.87 -26.47
CA ASN A 974 -35.88 13.74 -25.68
C ASN A 974 -34.58 14.17 -24.98
#